data_AF-A0A9D1J8I3-F1
#
_entry.id   AF-A0A9D1J8I3-F1
#
_cell.length_a   1.000
_cell.length_b   1.000
_cell.length_c   1.000
_cell.angle_alpha   90.00
_cell.angle_beta   90.00
_cell.angle_gamma   90.00
#
_symmetry.space_group_name_H-M   'P 1'
#
loop_
_entity.id
_entity.type
_entity.pdbx_description
1 polymer ?
#
loop_
_entity_poly.entity_id
_entity_poly.type
_entity_poly.pdbx_seq_one_letter_code
_entity_poly.pdbx_strand_id
1 'polypeptide(L)'
;MTMQEIVKQLNQWAYEYYVLDKPTVADTQYDALYDQLVLLEKQTGVVLPDSPTHRVGGEPLKNFVQHKHLKRLYSLDKVQSFGELQEWMQKVNKAVGEVEFTVELKYDGLTINVTYEDGNFAGAATRGNGIVGEDVTEQVKTIKTVPLSIPFKGKCELQGEGIMRLSALEKYNREHPKDILKNARNAAAGAIRNLDPKVTAQRNLDVVFYSNGYEEGLQVHSQTQLVKFLQENGMLTNYVFKRAKTFEEVKAVINYIGEKRSSFDFLIDGVVIKINDFAVREKLGYTDKFPKWAIAYKFDAEQVTTRLNQVEWQVGRTGKLTPIGKLDAVELCGATIRRATLNNFGDILRKKLKTNALVFVRRSNDVIPEVLGAAEEGGEEIVKPTVCPACGFPLQEVGANLYCVNAENCRPQIVARLSHYCEKGACDIEGLSDKTVNLMVDKLDVRSVADLYRLTKEQLLTLEGFKDKKAQNVVDAVEKSKNVALPQFIYALGLDNVGTVTAKDLAAMFGSVDNLQKATMEQLTSIDGIGDVVAEGIVQYFKESQNLEIIRQLKEAGINPQMHLQEKKGPFLGKKVVLTGSLSHYTRSDASKIIESLGGEVSSTVSKTVNLVVAGEDAGSKLQKAQSLGIEIIDEQQFDSIVKG
;
A
#
# COMPACT_ATOMS: atom_id res chain seq x y z
N MET A 1 -2.43 41.55 27.91
CA MET A 1 -2.69 40.88 26.63
C MET A 1 -4.06 40.21 26.73
N THR A 2 -4.85 40.26 25.67
CA THR A 2 -6.07 39.46 25.55
C THR A 2 -5.71 37.97 25.39
N MET A 3 -6.66 37.06 25.63
CA MET A 3 -6.43 35.61 25.42
C MET A 3 -5.95 35.31 23.99
N GLN A 4 -6.51 36.02 23.00
CA GLN A 4 -6.12 35.89 21.58
C GLN A 4 -4.67 36.34 21.34
N GLU A 5 -4.23 37.43 21.96
CA GLU A 5 -2.84 37.90 21.86
C GLU A 5 -1.86 36.91 22.51
N ILE A 6 -2.22 36.33 23.66
CA ILE A 6 -1.41 35.32 24.35
C ILE A 6 -1.26 34.06 23.48
N VAL A 7 -2.36 33.52 22.98
CA VAL A 7 -2.36 32.34 22.11
C VAL A 7 -1.54 32.59 20.85
N LYS A 8 -1.74 33.74 20.18
CA LYS A 8 -0.96 34.13 19.00
C LYS A 8 0.54 34.20 19.30
N GLN A 9 0.94 34.78 20.42
CA GLN A 9 2.35 34.93 20.80
C GLN A 9 3.00 33.57 21.10
N LEU A 10 2.31 32.70 21.85
CA LEU A 10 2.79 31.36 22.16
C LEU A 10 2.91 30.50 20.90
N ASN A 11 1.95 30.60 19.98
CA ASN A 11 2.01 29.89 18.70
C ASN A 11 3.19 30.39 17.83
N GLN A 12 3.45 31.71 17.81
CA GLN A 12 4.60 32.28 17.11
C GLN A 12 5.93 31.77 17.68
N TRP A 13 6.10 31.80 19.01
CA TRP A 13 7.31 31.28 19.65
C TRP A 13 7.49 29.78 19.45
N ALA A 14 6.40 29.01 19.50
CA ALA A 14 6.43 27.58 19.20
C ALA A 14 6.85 27.33 17.74
N TYR A 15 6.35 28.11 16.78
CA TYR A 15 6.79 28.02 15.38
C TYR A 15 8.29 28.31 15.22
N GLU A 16 8.77 29.39 15.83
CA GLU A 16 10.18 29.77 15.79
C GLU A 16 11.10 28.70 16.41
N TYR A 17 10.67 28.08 17.50
CA TYR A 17 11.41 27.01 18.17
C TYR A 17 11.37 25.70 17.37
N TYR A 18 10.17 25.15 17.13
CA TYR A 18 10.01 23.78 16.63
C TYR A 18 10.12 23.66 15.11
N VAL A 19 9.84 24.74 14.37
CA VAL A 19 9.83 24.72 12.89
C VAL A 19 11.04 25.43 12.31
N LEU A 20 11.38 26.62 12.81
CA LEU A 20 12.49 27.41 12.27
C LEU A 20 13.85 27.09 12.91
N ASP A 21 13.85 26.39 14.06
CA ASP A 21 15.04 26.13 14.88
C ASP A 21 15.79 27.43 15.25
N LYS A 22 15.02 28.49 15.53
CA LYS A 22 15.49 29.87 15.81
C LYS A 22 14.64 30.52 16.91
N PRO A 23 14.71 30.03 18.16
CA PRO A 23 13.91 30.59 19.25
C PRO A 23 14.27 32.07 19.50
N THR A 24 13.25 32.91 19.66
CA THR A 24 13.43 34.35 19.98
C THR A 24 13.31 34.65 21.47
N VAL A 25 12.86 33.68 22.27
CA VAL A 25 12.68 33.79 23.73
C VAL A 25 13.25 32.57 24.45
N ALA A 26 13.53 32.73 25.74
CA ALA A 26 13.95 31.63 26.60
C ALA A 26 12.74 30.78 27.04
N ASP A 27 12.97 29.49 27.31
CA ASP A 27 11.94 28.54 27.76
C ASP A 27 11.17 29.06 28.99
N THR A 28 11.87 29.69 29.94
CA THR A 28 11.24 30.26 31.15
C THR A 28 10.22 31.36 30.86
N GLN A 29 10.41 32.12 29.79
CA GLN A 29 9.48 33.17 29.37
C GLN A 29 8.27 32.57 28.65
N TYR A 30 8.49 31.54 27.84
CA TYR A 30 7.41 30.78 27.22
C TYR A 30 6.51 30.14 28.28
N ASP A 31 7.10 29.43 29.23
CA ASP A 31 6.38 28.71 30.29
C ASP A 31 5.55 29.67 31.16
N ALA A 32 6.11 30.83 31.53
CA ALA A 32 5.37 31.83 32.31
C ALA A 32 4.12 32.36 31.57
N LEU A 33 4.22 32.58 30.26
CA LEU A 33 3.09 33.04 29.44
C LEU A 33 2.08 31.91 29.19
N TYR A 34 2.56 30.67 29.06
CA TYR A 34 1.71 29.48 28.96
C TYR A 34 0.91 29.25 30.24
N ASP A 35 1.54 29.34 31.42
CA ASP A 35 0.85 29.22 32.71
C ASP A 35 -0.22 30.32 32.89
N GLN A 36 0.06 31.53 32.41
CA GLN A 36 -0.92 32.61 32.37
C GLN A 36 -2.12 32.27 31.47
N LEU A 37 -1.88 31.66 30.30
CA LEU A 37 -2.96 31.21 29.41
C LEU A 37 -3.83 30.15 30.09
N VAL A 38 -3.22 29.13 30.70
CA VAL A 38 -3.93 28.05 31.40
C VAL A 38 -4.81 28.59 32.51
N LEU A 39 -4.29 29.54 33.30
CA LEU A 39 -5.08 30.20 34.35
C LEU A 39 -6.28 30.96 33.76
N LEU A 40 -6.06 31.69 32.67
CA LEU A 40 -7.08 32.51 32.02
C LEU A 40 -8.20 31.63 31.42
N GLU A 41 -7.85 30.56 30.71
CA GLU A 41 -8.82 29.59 30.15
C GLU A 41 -9.66 28.95 31.26
N LYS A 42 -9.04 28.62 32.40
CA LYS A 42 -9.74 28.07 33.56
C LYS A 42 -10.70 29.09 34.20
N GLN A 43 -10.33 30.35 34.26
CA GLN A 43 -11.15 31.42 34.83
C GLN A 43 -12.35 31.77 33.95
N THR A 44 -12.16 31.80 32.63
CA THR A 44 -13.22 32.18 31.69
C THR A 44 -14.09 31.00 31.27
N GLY A 45 -13.60 29.76 31.37
CA GLY A 45 -14.23 28.57 30.82
C GLY A 45 -14.18 28.51 29.28
N VAL A 46 -13.37 29.36 28.65
CA VAL A 46 -13.24 29.46 27.19
C VAL A 46 -11.82 29.04 26.80
N VAL A 47 -11.72 28.09 25.87
CA VAL A 47 -10.45 27.66 25.25
C VAL A 47 -10.54 27.98 23.75
N LEU A 48 -9.57 28.71 23.23
CA LEU A 48 -9.55 29.05 21.80
C LEU A 48 -9.22 27.82 20.95
N PRO A 49 -9.74 27.69 19.71
CA PRO A 49 -9.50 26.52 18.86
C PRO A 49 -8.01 26.25 18.56
N ASP A 50 -7.20 27.30 18.46
CA ASP A 50 -5.77 27.25 18.17
C ASP A 50 -4.89 27.33 19.44
N SER A 51 -5.48 27.16 20.63
CA SER A 51 -4.75 27.25 21.88
C SER A 51 -3.67 26.16 22.01
N PRO A 52 -2.43 26.51 22.40
CA PRO A 52 -1.38 25.53 22.71
C PRO A 52 -1.76 24.53 23.80
N THR A 53 -2.77 24.82 24.63
CA THR A 53 -3.21 23.93 25.72
C THR A 53 -3.86 22.65 25.21
N HIS A 54 -4.32 22.61 23.96
CA HIS A 54 -4.78 21.37 23.31
C HIS A 54 -3.68 20.32 23.13
N ARG A 55 -2.41 20.70 23.23
CA ARG A 55 -1.27 19.82 22.91
C ARG A 55 -0.90 18.81 24.00
N VAL A 56 -1.49 18.89 25.20
CA VAL A 56 -1.18 17.98 26.32
C VAL A 56 -1.77 16.58 26.16
N GLY A 57 -2.69 16.39 25.21
CA GLY A 57 -3.41 15.14 24.98
C GLY A 57 -4.61 14.97 25.92
N GLY A 58 -5.77 14.63 25.32
CA GLY A 58 -7.02 14.43 26.04
C GLY A 58 -7.15 13.06 26.72
N GLU A 59 -8.39 12.67 26.98
CA GLU A 59 -8.71 11.33 27.48
C GLU A 59 -8.44 10.25 26.41
N PRO A 60 -8.04 9.03 26.80
CA PRO A 60 -7.82 7.94 25.85
C PRO A 60 -9.07 7.62 25.02
N LEU A 61 -8.86 7.43 23.72
CA LEU A 61 -9.89 7.02 22.78
C LEU A 61 -10.31 5.56 23.04
N LYS A 62 -11.59 5.25 22.82
CA LYS A 62 -12.08 3.85 22.90
C LYS A 62 -11.60 2.99 21.74
N ASN A 63 -11.58 3.57 20.54
CA ASN A 63 -11.18 2.93 19.29
C ASN A 63 -10.89 4.00 18.23
N PHE A 64 -10.09 3.64 17.23
CA PHE A 64 -9.95 4.45 16.02
C PHE A 64 -11.20 4.34 15.15
N VAL A 65 -11.51 5.44 14.46
CA VAL A 65 -12.59 5.53 13.46
C VAL A 65 -11.97 5.59 12.08
N GLN A 66 -12.66 5.05 11.07
CA GLN A 66 -12.21 5.14 9.69
C GLN A 66 -12.47 6.54 9.13
N HIS A 67 -11.46 7.11 8.47
CA HIS A 67 -11.55 8.39 7.76
C HIS A 67 -11.41 8.15 6.26
N LYS A 68 -12.35 8.66 5.46
CA LYS A 68 -12.27 8.61 4.00
C LYS A 68 -11.56 9.88 3.50
N HIS A 69 -10.43 9.72 2.83
CA HIS A 69 -9.67 10.85 2.29
C HIS A 69 -10.43 11.58 1.19
N LEU A 70 -10.27 12.90 1.11
CA LEU A 70 -10.92 13.73 0.08
C LEU A 70 -10.42 13.39 -1.32
N LYS A 71 -9.14 13.00 -1.43
CA LYS A 71 -8.52 12.48 -2.65
C LYS A 71 -7.72 11.22 -2.34
N ARG A 72 -7.56 10.36 -3.35
CA ARG A 72 -6.78 9.14 -3.21
C ARG A 72 -5.30 9.44 -2.99
N LEU A 73 -4.72 8.83 -1.96
CA LEU A 73 -3.28 8.88 -1.64
C LEU A 73 -2.54 7.71 -2.28
N TYR A 74 -1.64 8.03 -3.21
CA TYR A 74 -0.85 7.03 -3.94
C TYR A 74 0.43 6.66 -3.19
N SER A 75 0.96 5.48 -3.48
CA SER A 75 2.35 5.15 -3.14
C SER A 75 3.28 5.75 -4.18
N LEU A 76 4.59 5.79 -3.90
CA LEU A 76 5.60 6.05 -4.92
C LEU A 76 6.12 4.74 -5.50
N ASP A 77 6.33 4.71 -6.82
CA ASP A 77 7.16 3.69 -7.44
C ASP A 77 8.63 3.92 -7.07
N LYS A 78 9.50 2.94 -7.30
CA LYS A 78 10.88 2.98 -6.83
C LYS A 78 11.90 2.51 -7.85
N VAL A 79 13.10 3.08 -7.75
CA VAL A 79 14.31 2.65 -8.44
C VAL A 79 15.44 2.46 -7.42
N GLN A 80 16.36 1.55 -7.74
CA GLN A 80 17.52 1.21 -6.90
C GLN A 80 18.85 1.51 -7.59
N SER A 81 18.85 1.83 -8.88
CA SER A 81 20.07 2.19 -9.60
C SER A 81 19.94 3.49 -10.37
N PHE A 82 21.09 4.11 -10.64
CA PHE A 82 21.15 5.30 -11.50
C PHE A 82 20.73 4.99 -12.94
N GLY A 83 20.94 3.77 -13.43
CA GLY A 83 20.47 3.34 -14.74
C GLY A 83 18.95 3.33 -14.84
N GLU A 84 18.28 2.68 -13.87
CA GLU A 84 16.81 2.67 -13.78
C GLU A 84 16.24 4.10 -13.65
N LEU A 85 16.88 4.97 -12.87
CA LEU A 85 16.47 6.36 -12.74
C LEU A 85 16.60 7.11 -14.07
N GLN A 86 17.69 6.90 -14.81
CA GLN A 86 17.91 7.51 -16.11
C GLN A 86 16.86 7.06 -17.12
N GLU A 87 16.53 5.76 -17.15
CA GLU A 87 15.47 5.21 -18.00
C GLU A 87 14.11 5.83 -17.69
N TRP A 88 13.77 5.99 -16.41
CA TRP A 88 12.53 6.65 -16.01
C TRP A 88 12.49 8.12 -16.49
N MET A 89 13.57 8.88 -16.29
CA MET A 89 13.66 10.27 -16.76
C MET A 89 13.54 10.37 -18.28
N GLN A 90 14.17 9.46 -19.03
CA GLN A 90 14.06 9.40 -20.49
C GLN A 90 12.63 9.09 -20.93
N LYS A 91 11.95 8.16 -20.25
CA LYS A 91 10.54 7.82 -20.53
C LYS A 91 9.61 9.01 -20.30
N VAL A 92 9.83 9.76 -19.22
CA VAL A 92 9.10 11.01 -18.95
C VAL A 92 9.37 12.02 -20.06
N ASN A 93 10.62 12.30 -20.37
CA ASN A 93 10.99 13.30 -21.38
C ASN A 93 10.45 12.95 -22.77
N LYS A 94 10.40 11.66 -23.13
CA LYS A 94 9.81 11.19 -24.38
C LYS A 94 8.29 11.41 -24.44
N ALA A 95 7.61 11.33 -23.31
CA ALA A 95 6.15 11.44 -23.23
C ALA A 95 5.67 12.90 -23.23
N VAL A 96 6.39 13.80 -22.56
CA VAL A 96 5.92 15.18 -22.31
C VAL A 96 6.92 16.28 -22.69
N GLY A 97 8.08 15.92 -23.25
CA GLY A 97 9.19 16.85 -23.51
C GLY A 97 10.06 17.07 -22.28
N GLU A 98 11.04 17.96 -22.39
CA GLU A 98 11.93 18.30 -21.26
C GLU A 98 11.15 18.96 -20.12
N VAL A 99 11.37 18.47 -18.90
CA VAL A 99 10.70 18.95 -17.69
C VAL A 99 11.70 19.26 -16.59
N GLU A 100 11.33 20.18 -15.70
CA GLU A 100 12.08 20.43 -14.47
C GLU A 100 11.61 19.48 -13.36
N PHE A 101 12.56 18.90 -12.63
CA PHE A 101 12.35 18.04 -11.49
C PHE A 101 12.64 18.77 -10.18
N THR A 102 12.06 18.24 -9.11
CA THR A 102 12.36 18.58 -7.73
C THR A 102 12.87 17.33 -7.03
N VAL A 103 13.93 17.47 -6.26
CA VAL A 103 14.58 16.41 -5.50
C VAL A 103 14.43 16.74 -4.02
N GLU A 104 13.76 15.84 -3.31
CA GLU A 104 13.35 15.99 -1.91
C GLU A 104 13.80 14.78 -1.09
N LEU A 105 13.90 14.94 0.24
CA LEU A 105 14.17 13.81 1.14
C LEU A 105 12.99 12.85 1.18
N LYS A 106 13.28 11.55 1.18
CA LYS A 106 12.28 10.53 1.47
C LYS A 106 12.34 10.16 2.95
N TYR A 107 11.53 10.85 3.75
CA TYR A 107 11.44 10.64 5.19
C TYR A 107 10.98 9.21 5.52
N ASP A 108 11.55 8.63 6.56
CA ASP A 108 11.21 7.29 7.03
C ASP A 108 10.33 7.36 8.27
N GLY A 109 9.02 7.41 8.06
CA GLY A 109 8.04 7.56 9.13
C GLY A 109 6.69 6.93 8.80
N LEU A 110 5.64 7.62 9.24
CA LEU A 110 4.25 7.30 8.91
C LEU A 110 3.61 8.49 8.20
N THR A 111 3.05 8.25 7.01
CA THR A 111 2.30 9.27 6.29
C THR A 111 1.06 9.72 7.05
N ILE A 112 0.96 11.04 7.26
CA ILE A 112 -0.16 11.74 7.90
C ILE A 112 -0.74 12.74 6.92
N ASN A 113 -2.06 12.83 6.93
CA ASN A 113 -2.80 13.79 6.16
C ASN A 113 -3.56 14.71 7.11
N VAL A 114 -3.39 16.02 6.99
CA VAL A 114 -3.94 17.03 7.90
C VAL A 114 -4.90 17.93 7.14
N THR A 115 -6.14 17.99 7.59
CA THR A 115 -7.18 18.81 6.99
C THR A 115 -7.31 20.13 7.72
N TYR A 116 -7.35 21.22 6.96
CA TYR A 116 -7.67 22.56 7.42
C TYR A 116 -8.92 23.07 6.73
N GLU A 117 -9.75 23.81 7.46
CA GLU A 117 -10.96 24.46 6.96
C GLU A 117 -11.05 25.87 7.56
N ASP A 118 -11.21 26.89 6.70
CA ASP A 118 -11.17 28.31 7.08
C ASP A 118 -9.91 28.73 7.86
N GLY A 119 -8.81 28.00 7.63
CA GLY A 119 -7.54 28.16 8.30
C GLY A 119 -7.48 27.59 9.71
N ASN A 120 -8.42 26.74 10.12
CA ASN A 120 -8.38 26.02 11.38
C ASN A 120 -8.09 24.54 11.14
N PHE A 121 -7.34 23.91 12.05
CA PHE A 121 -7.13 22.47 12.04
C PHE A 121 -8.49 21.77 12.22
N ALA A 122 -8.90 20.98 11.21
CA ALA A 122 -10.18 20.30 11.19
C ALA A 122 -10.04 18.80 11.52
N GLY A 123 -8.91 18.18 11.16
CA GLY A 123 -8.67 16.76 11.47
C GLY A 123 -7.37 16.23 10.90
N ALA A 124 -7.03 15.01 11.27
CA ALA A 124 -5.91 14.30 10.67
C ALA A 124 -6.16 12.80 10.55
N ALA A 125 -5.62 12.19 9.50
CA ALA A 125 -5.77 10.77 9.24
C ALA A 125 -4.47 10.11 8.77
N THR A 126 -4.32 8.82 9.09
CA THR A 126 -3.26 7.98 8.51
C THR A 126 -3.57 7.65 7.06
N ARG A 127 -2.58 7.23 6.28
CA ARG A 127 -2.80 6.84 4.89
C ARG A 127 -3.78 5.65 4.71
N GLY A 128 -3.69 4.63 5.57
CA GLY A 128 -4.42 3.37 5.41
C GLY A 128 -4.20 2.73 4.03
N ASN A 129 -5.28 2.40 3.31
CA ASN A 129 -5.19 1.84 1.96
C ASN A 129 -5.09 2.90 0.84
N GLY A 130 -4.95 4.17 1.21
CA GLY A 130 -4.91 5.31 0.30
C GLY A 130 -6.28 5.90 -0.06
N ILE A 131 -7.38 5.24 0.29
CA ILE A 131 -8.76 5.76 0.16
C ILE A 131 -9.37 5.96 1.54
N VAL A 132 -9.14 5.01 2.44
CA VAL A 132 -9.59 5.02 3.83
C VAL A 132 -8.39 4.85 4.74
N GLY A 133 -8.26 5.79 5.68
CA GLY A 133 -7.30 5.84 6.77
C GLY A 133 -7.95 5.64 8.14
N GLU A 134 -7.13 5.77 9.18
CA GLU A 134 -7.57 5.86 10.57
C GLU A 134 -7.55 7.35 10.98
N ASP A 135 -8.61 7.83 11.61
CA ASP A 135 -8.65 9.16 12.23
C ASP A 135 -7.67 9.18 13.41
N VAL A 136 -6.68 10.07 13.34
CA VAL A 136 -5.64 10.27 14.36
C VAL A 136 -5.57 11.74 14.79
N THR A 137 -6.72 12.42 14.71
CA THR A 137 -6.86 13.85 15.02
C THR A 137 -6.30 14.20 16.39
N GLU A 138 -6.70 13.47 17.44
CA GLU A 138 -6.27 13.77 18.81
C GLU A 138 -4.78 13.53 19.03
N GLN A 139 -4.19 12.55 18.35
CA GLN A 139 -2.75 12.29 18.40
C GLN A 139 -1.99 13.38 17.65
N VAL A 140 -2.43 13.76 16.45
CA VAL A 140 -1.71 14.75 15.62
C VAL A 140 -1.81 16.15 16.23
N LYS A 141 -2.91 16.50 16.93
CA LYS A 141 -3.02 17.76 17.68
C LYS A 141 -1.88 17.96 18.69
N THR A 142 -1.34 16.88 19.27
CA THR A 142 -0.23 16.98 20.23
C THR A 142 1.12 17.28 19.58
N ILE A 143 1.24 17.17 18.25
CA ILE A 143 2.51 17.33 17.52
C ILE A 143 2.79 18.82 17.26
N LYS A 144 3.83 19.35 17.90
CA LYS A 144 4.13 20.80 17.96
C LYS A 144 4.43 21.44 16.60
N THR A 145 4.96 20.67 15.64
CA THR A 145 5.24 21.16 14.29
C THR A 145 4.01 21.24 13.38
N VAL A 146 2.86 20.71 13.82
CA VAL A 146 1.58 20.84 13.12
C VAL A 146 0.88 22.09 13.66
N PRO A 147 0.68 23.15 12.84
CA PRO A 147 -0.04 24.33 13.29
C PRO A 147 -1.52 24.01 13.52
N LEU A 148 -2.12 24.55 14.58
CA LEU A 148 -3.57 24.41 14.81
C LEU A 148 -4.40 25.44 14.03
N SER A 149 -3.74 26.45 13.48
CA SER A 149 -4.33 27.46 12.60
C SER A 149 -3.33 27.92 11.55
N ILE A 150 -3.80 28.21 10.35
CA ILE A 150 -3.00 28.67 9.21
C ILE A 150 -3.60 29.93 8.57
N PRO A 151 -2.79 30.76 7.90
CA PRO A 151 -3.27 31.94 7.16
C PRO A 151 -4.26 31.61 6.04
N PHE A 152 -4.06 30.51 5.32
CA PHE A 152 -4.92 30.10 4.22
C PHE A 152 -6.35 29.81 4.68
N LYS A 153 -7.34 30.37 3.98
CA LYS A 153 -8.76 30.29 4.35
C LYS A 153 -9.59 29.31 3.52
N GLY A 154 -9.02 28.70 2.49
CA GLY A 154 -9.72 27.62 1.78
C GLY A 154 -9.66 26.31 2.57
N LYS A 155 -10.43 25.32 2.10
CA LYS A 155 -10.30 23.95 2.56
C LYS A 155 -9.09 23.30 1.91
N CYS A 156 -8.21 22.70 2.70
CA CYS A 156 -7.10 21.92 2.16
C CYS A 156 -6.77 20.72 3.02
N GLU A 157 -6.18 19.72 2.39
CA GLU A 157 -5.69 18.50 3.01
C GLU A 157 -4.21 18.36 2.64
N LEU A 158 -3.34 18.55 3.64
CA LEU A 158 -1.89 18.61 3.47
C LEU A 158 -1.24 17.33 3.96
N GLN A 159 -0.41 16.75 3.09
CA GLN A 159 0.27 15.49 3.35
C GLN A 159 1.68 15.72 3.86
N GLY A 160 2.03 15.00 4.92
CA GLY A 160 3.37 14.97 5.50
C GLY A 160 3.75 13.60 6.04
N GLU A 161 4.97 13.50 6.58
CA GLU A 161 5.46 12.31 7.26
C GLU A 161 5.62 12.61 8.76
N GLY A 162 4.95 11.82 9.59
CA GLY A 162 5.20 11.77 11.03
C GLY A 162 6.49 11.01 11.30
N ILE A 163 7.49 11.70 11.85
CA ILE A 163 8.82 11.18 12.15
C ILE A 163 9.13 11.36 13.65
N MET A 164 10.05 10.53 14.15
CA MET A 164 10.67 10.73 15.46
C MET A 164 12.14 11.05 15.24
N ARG A 165 12.63 12.12 15.85
CA ARG A 165 14.05 12.45 15.82
C ARG A 165 14.87 11.40 16.57
N LEU A 166 16.12 11.18 16.14
CA LEU A 166 17.04 10.23 16.78
C LEU A 166 17.39 10.69 18.20
N SER A 167 17.62 11.99 18.39
CA SER A 167 17.81 12.61 19.69
C SER A 167 16.61 12.43 20.63
N ALA A 168 15.39 12.56 20.10
CA ALA A 168 14.16 12.33 20.86
C ALA A 168 14.00 10.85 21.25
N LEU A 169 14.34 9.93 20.34
CA LEU A 169 14.35 8.49 20.59
C LEU A 169 15.35 8.12 21.70
N GLU A 170 16.56 8.64 21.62
CA GLU A 170 17.61 8.41 22.61
C GLU A 170 17.18 8.93 23.99
N LYS A 171 16.65 10.16 24.05
CA LYS A 171 16.12 10.75 25.28
C LYS A 171 15.00 9.89 25.87
N TYR A 172 14.02 9.49 25.06
CA TYR A 172 12.91 8.64 25.51
C TYR A 172 13.42 7.33 26.11
N ASN A 173 14.31 6.63 25.40
CA ASN A 173 14.85 5.34 25.83
C ASN A 173 15.67 5.44 27.11
N ARG A 174 16.40 6.56 27.31
CA ARG A 174 17.12 6.84 28.55
C ARG A 174 16.18 7.06 29.73
N GLU A 175 15.06 7.75 29.52
CA GLU A 175 14.05 8.03 30.55
C GLU A 175 13.16 6.80 30.84
N HIS A 176 13.04 5.85 29.89
CA HIS A 176 12.16 4.69 29.96
C HIS A 176 12.91 3.35 29.73
N PRO A 177 13.84 2.94 30.61
CA PRO A 177 14.67 1.75 30.41
C PRO A 177 13.90 0.43 30.37
N LYS A 178 12.63 0.42 30.81
CA LYS A 178 11.76 -0.76 30.80
C LYS A 178 10.88 -0.86 29.54
N ASP A 179 10.81 0.20 28.73
CA ASP A 179 9.99 0.27 27.51
C ASP A 179 10.80 0.90 26.36
N ILE A 180 11.87 0.21 25.97
CA ILE A 180 12.80 0.70 24.95
C ILE A 180 12.16 0.60 23.57
N LEU A 181 12.11 1.74 22.88
CA LEU A 181 11.72 1.84 21.48
C LEU A 181 12.89 1.44 20.58
N LYS A 182 12.65 0.48 19.69
CA LYS A 182 13.70 -0.15 18.88
C LYS A 182 14.19 0.69 17.70
N ASN A 183 13.30 1.40 17.03
CA ASN A 183 13.65 2.27 15.91
C ASN A 183 12.66 3.45 15.80
N ALA A 184 13.14 4.54 15.21
CA ALA A 184 12.40 5.80 15.11
C ALA A 184 11.10 5.68 14.31
N ARG A 185 11.09 4.91 13.22
CA ARG A 185 9.92 4.72 12.36
C ARG A 185 8.76 4.05 13.10
N ASN A 186 9.04 2.91 13.75
CA ASN A 186 8.06 2.17 14.54
C ASN A 186 7.64 2.96 15.78
N ALA A 187 8.55 3.73 16.36
CA ALA A 187 8.25 4.63 17.45
C ALA A 187 7.24 5.72 17.03
N ALA A 188 7.44 6.36 15.87
CA ALA A 188 6.50 7.34 15.32
C ALA A 188 5.14 6.69 15.02
N ALA A 189 5.13 5.60 14.24
CA ALA A 189 3.90 4.91 13.86
C ALA A 189 3.12 4.38 15.08
N GLY A 190 3.81 3.84 16.07
CA GLY A 190 3.20 3.34 17.30
C GLY A 190 2.68 4.43 18.25
N ALA A 191 3.23 5.64 18.20
CA ALA A 191 2.67 6.76 18.96
C ALA A 191 1.40 7.28 18.29
N ILE A 192 1.47 7.55 16.99
CA ILE A 192 0.32 8.07 16.23
C ILE A 192 -0.87 7.11 16.28
N ARG A 193 -0.61 5.80 16.32
CA ARG A 193 -1.65 4.76 16.43
C ARG A 193 -1.86 4.29 17.87
N ASN A 194 -1.57 5.14 18.86
CA ASN A 194 -1.89 4.89 20.26
C ASN A 194 -3.25 5.50 20.61
N LEU A 195 -4.09 4.74 21.30
CA LEU A 195 -5.39 5.21 21.76
C LEU A 195 -5.27 6.34 22.79
N ASP A 196 -4.17 6.40 23.55
CA ASP A 196 -3.88 7.50 24.46
C ASP A 196 -3.01 8.57 23.78
N PRO A 197 -3.56 9.77 23.47
CA PRO A 197 -2.80 10.87 22.85
C PRO A 197 -1.62 11.35 23.70
N LYS A 198 -1.64 11.13 25.02
CA LYS A 198 -0.53 11.50 25.90
C LYS A 198 0.73 10.72 25.58
N VAL A 199 0.60 9.49 25.10
CA VAL A 199 1.75 8.71 24.61
C VAL A 199 2.36 9.38 23.38
N THR A 200 1.54 9.88 22.45
CA THR A 200 2.03 10.64 21.29
C THR A 200 2.75 11.91 21.73
N ALA A 201 2.17 12.67 22.65
CA ALA A 201 2.76 13.89 23.20
C ALA A 201 4.14 13.61 23.83
N GLN A 202 4.28 12.53 24.60
CA GLN A 202 5.53 12.13 25.24
C GLN A 202 6.64 11.76 24.23
N ARG A 203 6.28 11.24 23.06
CA ARG A 203 7.28 10.84 22.03
C ARG A 203 7.87 12.00 21.24
N ASN A 204 7.38 13.23 21.42
CA ASN A 204 7.91 14.45 20.77
C ASN A 204 8.15 14.24 19.26
N LEU A 205 7.10 13.81 18.56
CA LEU A 205 7.17 13.61 17.11
C LEU A 205 7.17 14.94 16.38
N ASP A 206 7.65 14.91 15.13
CA ASP A 206 7.51 15.98 14.14
C ASP A 206 6.68 15.47 12.96
N VAL A 207 5.95 16.37 12.29
CA VAL A 207 5.38 16.12 10.96
C VAL A 207 6.05 17.04 9.95
N VAL A 208 6.63 16.45 8.91
CA VAL A 208 7.27 17.20 7.80
C VAL A 208 6.39 17.12 6.56
N PHE A 209 5.84 18.26 6.12
CA PHE A 209 4.91 18.35 5.00
C PHE A 209 5.63 18.39 3.64
N TYR A 210 5.07 17.75 2.62
CA TYR A 210 5.71 17.65 1.29
C TYR A 210 4.74 17.60 0.09
N SER A 211 3.42 17.48 0.34
CA SER A 211 2.42 17.45 -0.74
C SER A 211 1.09 18.06 -0.28
N ASN A 212 0.30 18.51 -1.24
CA ASN A 212 -1.12 18.78 -1.11
C ASN A 212 -1.91 17.55 -1.61
N GLY A 213 -2.75 16.98 -0.76
CA GLY A 213 -3.66 15.90 -1.10
C GLY A 213 -4.93 16.43 -1.77
N TYR A 214 -5.49 17.51 -1.22
CA TYR A 214 -6.69 18.16 -1.73
C TYR A 214 -6.68 19.66 -1.40
N GLU A 215 -7.32 20.46 -2.25
CA GLU A 215 -7.47 21.88 -2.05
C GLU A 215 -8.73 22.42 -2.71
N GLU A 216 -9.27 23.48 -2.11
CA GLU A 216 -10.27 24.36 -2.70
C GLU A 216 -9.70 25.79 -2.72
N GLY A 217 -9.61 26.40 -3.90
CA GLY A 217 -9.17 27.79 -4.06
C GLY A 217 -7.66 28.02 -3.93
N LEU A 218 -6.84 26.96 -3.76
CA LEU A 218 -5.38 27.08 -3.77
C LEU A 218 -4.85 27.21 -5.21
N GLN A 219 -4.20 28.33 -5.52
CA GLN A 219 -3.65 28.62 -6.85
C GLN A 219 -2.16 28.22 -6.91
N VAL A 220 -1.87 26.93 -6.79
CA VAL A 220 -0.50 26.39 -6.84
C VAL A 220 -0.37 25.51 -8.08
N HIS A 221 0.59 25.82 -8.94
CA HIS A 221 0.80 25.15 -10.23
C HIS A 221 2.12 24.38 -10.30
N SER A 222 2.93 24.43 -9.26
CA SER A 222 4.20 23.71 -9.20
C SER A 222 4.58 23.27 -7.80
N GLN A 223 5.45 22.26 -7.69
CA GLN A 223 5.98 21.79 -6.43
C GLN A 223 6.73 22.91 -5.71
N THR A 224 7.45 23.75 -6.45
CA THR A 224 8.17 24.89 -5.88
C THR A 224 7.22 25.90 -5.24
N GLN A 225 6.10 26.21 -5.89
CA GLN A 225 5.06 27.07 -5.33
C GLN A 225 4.37 26.40 -4.12
N LEU A 226 4.18 25.08 -4.16
CA LEU A 226 3.61 24.34 -3.03
C LEU A 226 4.52 24.41 -1.80
N VAL A 227 5.82 24.17 -1.97
CA VAL A 227 6.80 24.27 -0.88
C VAL A 227 6.79 25.67 -0.27
N LYS A 228 6.75 26.70 -1.10
CA LYS A 228 6.63 28.09 -0.64
C LYS A 228 5.32 28.31 0.13
N PHE A 229 4.20 27.81 -0.37
CA PHE A 229 2.91 27.87 0.32
C PHE A 229 2.97 27.18 1.69
N LEU A 230 3.58 26.00 1.80
CA LEU A 230 3.75 25.29 3.07
C LEU A 230 4.55 26.14 4.08
N GLN A 231 5.64 26.78 3.63
CA GLN A 231 6.45 27.68 4.47
C GLN A 231 5.66 28.92 4.92
N GLU A 232 4.93 29.57 4.00
CA GLU A 232 4.10 30.75 4.30
C GLU A 232 2.94 30.43 5.26
N ASN A 233 2.52 29.16 5.34
CA ASN A 233 1.49 28.68 6.26
C ASN A 233 2.04 28.03 7.53
N GLY A 234 3.34 28.21 7.82
CA GLY A 234 3.95 27.78 9.08
C GLY A 234 4.21 26.28 9.20
N MET A 235 4.27 25.56 8.09
CA MET A 235 4.51 24.12 8.09
C MET A 235 6.01 23.82 8.20
N LEU A 236 6.38 22.83 9.01
CA LEU A 236 7.70 22.22 8.92
C LEU A 236 7.81 21.46 7.58
N THR A 237 8.76 21.86 6.75
CA THR A 237 8.88 21.34 5.38
C THR A 237 10.30 21.47 4.85
N ASN A 238 10.68 20.59 3.92
CA ASN A 238 11.81 20.77 3.01
C ASN A 238 13.19 21.09 3.64
N TYR A 239 13.71 20.20 4.50
CA TYR A 239 15.12 20.26 4.93
C TYR A 239 16.10 20.29 3.76
N VAL A 240 15.80 19.53 2.69
CA VAL A 240 16.50 19.61 1.40
C VAL A 240 15.47 19.66 0.28
N PHE A 241 15.51 20.74 -0.50
CA PHE A 241 14.70 20.93 -1.70
C PHE A 241 15.57 21.51 -2.81
N LYS A 242 15.76 20.76 -3.89
CA LYS A 242 16.57 21.20 -5.05
C LYS A 242 15.77 21.02 -6.33
N ARG A 243 15.87 22.00 -7.22
CA ARG A 243 15.38 21.89 -8.60
C ARG A 243 16.50 21.37 -9.49
N ALA A 244 16.16 20.52 -10.44
CA ALA A 244 17.11 19.91 -11.36
C ALA A 244 16.43 19.67 -12.71
N LYS A 245 17.12 19.93 -13.82
CA LYS A 245 16.61 19.72 -15.19
C LYS A 245 17.23 18.51 -15.85
N THR A 246 18.46 18.17 -15.47
CA THR A 246 19.22 17.10 -16.10
C THR A 246 19.41 15.91 -15.16
N PHE A 247 19.67 14.75 -15.73
CA PHE A 247 19.99 13.54 -14.96
C PHE A 247 21.24 13.73 -14.08
N GLU A 248 22.28 14.41 -14.58
CA GLU A 248 23.49 14.68 -13.81
C GLU A 248 23.24 15.62 -12.63
N GLU A 249 22.37 16.63 -12.79
CA GLU A 249 21.95 17.49 -11.67
C GLU A 249 21.19 16.69 -10.61
N VAL A 250 20.23 15.85 -11.02
CA VAL A 250 19.49 14.97 -10.10
C VAL A 250 20.47 14.07 -9.36
N LYS A 251 21.34 13.36 -10.09
CA LYS A 251 22.36 12.46 -9.53
C LYS A 251 23.29 13.16 -8.55
N ALA A 252 23.74 14.38 -8.85
CA ALA A 252 24.57 15.16 -7.93
C ALA A 252 23.84 15.44 -6.60
N VAL A 253 22.55 15.79 -6.65
CA VAL A 253 21.74 16.00 -5.43
C VAL A 253 21.55 14.69 -4.66
N ILE A 254 21.30 13.57 -5.35
CA ILE A 254 21.17 12.25 -4.71
C ILE A 254 22.45 11.88 -3.96
N ASN A 255 23.62 12.04 -4.60
CA ASN A 255 24.91 11.75 -3.96
C ASN A 255 25.16 12.66 -2.76
N TYR A 256 24.90 13.96 -2.88
CA TYR A 256 25.00 14.92 -1.78
C TYR A 256 24.14 14.52 -0.57
N ILE A 257 22.88 14.11 -0.81
CA ILE A 257 21.99 13.65 0.25
C ILE A 257 22.51 12.33 0.85
N GLY A 258 23.01 11.41 0.02
CA GLY A 258 23.60 10.14 0.47
C GLY A 258 24.78 10.34 1.43
N GLU A 259 25.68 11.27 1.12
CA GLU A 259 26.82 11.62 1.98
C GLU A 259 26.40 12.30 3.29
N LYS A 260 25.36 13.14 3.24
CA LYS A 260 24.83 13.86 4.43
C LYS A 260 23.84 13.04 5.25
N ARG A 261 23.45 11.85 4.80
CA ARG A 261 22.40 11.03 5.42
C ARG A 261 22.60 10.82 6.91
N SER A 262 23.83 10.50 7.35
CA SER A 262 24.16 10.25 8.76
C SER A 262 24.18 11.50 9.63
N SER A 263 24.17 12.70 9.03
CA SER A 263 24.16 13.96 9.78
C SER A 263 22.75 14.45 10.15
N PHE A 264 21.70 13.85 9.59
CA PHE A 264 20.33 14.18 9.95
C PHE A 264 19.95 13.55 11.28
N ASP A 265 19.25 14.31 12.12
CA ASP A 265 18.66 13.83 13.38
C ASP A 265 17.36 13.04 13.15
N PHE A 266 17.17 12.49 11.95
CA PHE A 266 16.00 11.69 11.58
C PHE A 266 16.37 10.75 10.44
N LEU A 267 15.57 9.69 10.28
CA LEU A 267 15.82 8.69 9.26
C LEU A 267 15.22 9.08 7.90
N ILE A 268 16.00 8.81 6.85
CA ILE A 268 15.57 8.82 5.46
C ILE A 268 15.91 7.48 4.82
N ASP A 269 15.05 6.98 3.94
CA ASP A 269 15.25 5.72 3.19
C ASP A 269 15.54 5.95 1.70
N GLY A 270 15.74 7.21 1.30
CA GLY A 270 16.02 7.59 -0.07
C GLY A 270 15.71 9.06 -0.34
N VAL A 271 15.43 9.33 -1.61
CA VAL A 271 15.07 10.63 -2.15
C VAL A 271 13.86 10.49 -3.07
N VAL A 272 13.02 11.51 -3.11
CA VAL A 272 11.86 11.57 -3.99
C VAL A 272 12.14 12.56 -5.10
N ILE A 273 12.01 12.10 -6.34
CA ILE A 273 12.12 12.94 -7.53
C ILE A 273 10.71 13.15 -8.06
N LYS A 274 10.27 14.41 -8.16
CA LYS A 274 8.94 14.77 -8.68
C LYS A 274 9.09 15.76 -9.83
N ILE A 275 8.26 15.64 -10.87
CA ILE A 275 8.12 16.69 -11.88
C ILE A 275 7.59 17.96 -11.19
N ASN A 276 8.22 19.11 -11.43
CA ASN A 276 7.89 20.36 -10.75
C ASN A 276 6.50 20.87 -11.16
N ASP A 277 6.16 20.85 -12.45
CA ASP A 277 4.92 21.41 -13.01
C ASP A 277 3.71 20.47 -12.84
N PHE A 278 2.61 20.96 -12.27
CA PHE A 278 1.40 20.18 -12.00
C PHE A 278 0.56 19.87 -13.25
N ALA A 279 0.52 20.76 -14.24
CA ALA A 279 -0.19 20.50 -15.49
C ALA A 279 0.46 19.32 -16.25
N VAL A 280 1.78 19.17 -16.12
CA VAL A 280 2.50 18.00 -16.65
C VAL A 280 2.15 16.73 -15.86
N ARG A 281 2.01 16.81 -14.53
CA ARG A 281 1.60 15.68 -13.68
C ARG A 281 0.24 15.13 -14.10
N GLU A 282 -0.71 16.02 -14.36
CA GLU A 282 -2.07 15.65 -14.81
C GLU A 282 -2.05 14.90 -16.14
N LYS A 283 -1.27 15.39 -17.11
CA LYS A 283 -1.12 14.73 -18.42
C LYS A 283 -0.53 13.32 -18.31
N LEU A 284 0.46 13.11 -17.45
CA LEU A 284 1.06 11.80 -17.22
C LEU A 284 0.12 10.86 -16.44
N GLY A 285 -0.59 11.43 -15.47
CA GLY A 285 -1.53 10.71 -14.61
C GLY A 285 -0.85 9.66 -13.72
N TYR A 286 -1.58 8.59 -13.46
CA TYR A 286 -1.26 7.57 -12.47
C TYR A 286 -1.32 6.18 -13.10
N THR A 287 -0.62 5.23 -12.51
CA THR A 287 -0.98 3.80 -12.58
C THR A 287 -2.02 3.51 -11.50
N ASP A 288 -2.42 2.25 -11.37
CA ASP A 288 -3.34 1.85 -10.29
C ASP A 288 -2.81 2.14 -8.88
N LYS A 289 -1.48 2.24 -8.72
CA LYS A 289 -0.82 2.35 -7.40
C LYS A 289 0.11 3.55 -7.26
N PHE A 290 0.66 4.06 -8.36
CA PHE A 290 1.76 5.03 -8.32
C PHE A 290 1.52 6.21 -9.28
N PRO A 291 1.93 7.44 -8.92
CA PRO A 291 1.99 8.53 -9.88
C PRO A 291 3.08 8.25 -10.92
N LYS A 292 2.81 8.53 -12.21
CA LYS A 292 3.85 8.40 -13.25
C LYS A 292 4.85 9.55 -13.24
N TRP A 293 4.52 10.63 -12.54
CA TRP A 293 5.25 11.89 -12.46
C TRP A 293 6.19 12.01 -11.24
N ALA A 294 6.25 10.99 -10.38
CA ALA A 294 7.18 10.95 -9.26
C ALA A 294 7.73 9.55 -9.03
N ILE A 295 8.98 9.48 -8.58
CA ILE A 295 9.67 8.23 -8.28
C ILE A 295 10.54 8.35 -7.05
N ALA A 296 10.63 7.28 -6.26
CA ALA A 296 11.54 7.20 -5.12
C ALA A 296 12.84 6.51 -5.55
N TYR A 297 13.96 7.22 -5.51
CA TYR A 297 15.26 6.58 -5.55
C TYR A 297 15.64 6.13 -4.15
N LYS A 298 15.78 4.83 -3.95
CA LYS A 298 16.17 4.27 -2.65
C LYS A 298 17.68 4.17 -2.58
N PHE A 299 18.24 4.61 -1.46
CA PHE A 299 19.63 4.31 -1.18
C PHE A 299 19.80 2.79 -1.02
N ASP A 300 20.98 2.30 -1.37
CA ASP A 300 21.33 0.91 -1.10
C ASP A 300 21.06 0.62 0.37
N ALA A 301 20.28 -0.43 0.61
CA ALA A 301 20.03 -0.91 1.95
C ALA A 301 21.38 -1.23 2.59
N GLU A 302 21.56 -0.85 3.86
CA GLU A 302 22.73 -1.27 4.62
C GLU A 302 22.89 -2.79 4.47
N GLN A 303 24.08 -3.20 4.04
CA GLN A 303 24.44 -4.60 3.92
C GLN A 303 25.28 -4.94 5.13
N VAL A 304 24.90 -6.02 5.81
CA VAL A 304 25.69 -6.58 6.89
C VAL A 304 26.11 -7.98 6.51
N THR A 305 27.29 -8.37 6.98
CA THR A 305 27.78 -9.74 6.84
C THR A 305 27.43 -10.52 8.08
N THR A 306 26.82 -11.69 7.92
CA THR A 306 26.54 -12.62 9.03
C THR A 306 26.68 -14.07 8.54
N ARG A 307 26.75 -15.03 9.46
CA ARG A 307 26.89 -16.45 9.13
C ARG A 307 25.54 -17.06 8.79
N LEU A 308 25.48 -17.81 7.69
CA LEU A 308 24.34 -18.67 7.33
C LEU A 308 24.50 -20.04 8.00
N ASN A 309 23.85 -20.25 9.14
CA ASN A 309 24.00 -21.48 9.93
C ASN A 309 23.33 -22.69 9.28
N GLN A 310 22.09 -22.54 8.83
CA GLN A 310 21.31 -23.64 8.25
C GLN A 310 20.21 -23.10 7.33
N VAL A 311 19.67 -23.97 6.48
CA VAL A 311 18.52 -23.66 5.61
C VAL A 311 17.31 -24.45 6.06
N GLU A 312 16.23 -23.75 6.38
CA GLU A 312 14.93 -24.32 6.70
C GLU A 312 14.01 -24.20 5.48
N TRP A 313 13.41 -25.30 5.05
CA TRP A 313 12.50 -25.31 3.90
C TRP A 313 11.05 -25.15 4.38
N GLN A 314 10.50 -23.95 4.24
CA GLN A 314 9.14 -23.64 4.65
C GLN A 314 8.14 -23.97 3.55
N VAL A 315 7.11 -24.75 3.87
CA VAL A 315 6.02 -25.08 2.95
C VAL A 315 4.95 -23.98 3.01
N GLY A 316 4.69 -23.33 1.87
CA GLY A 316 3.67 -22.30 1.73
C GLY A 316 2.27 -22.86 1.42
N ARG A 317 1.29 -21.95 1.29
CA ARG A 317 -0.12 -22.26 1.03
C ARG A 317 -0.36 -23.16 -0.19
N THR A 318 0.32 -22.89 -1.29
CA THR A 318 0.23 -23.63 -2.57
C THR A 318 1.17 -24.84 -2.62
N GLY A 319 1.75 -25.23 -1.48
CA GLY A 319 2.76 -26.28 -1.42
C GLY A 319 4.15 -25.84 -1.86
N LYS A 320 4.34 -24.61 -2.34
CA LYS A 320 5.67 -24.06 -2.68
C LYS A 320 6.61 -24.11 -1.48
N LEU A 321 7.79 -24.68 -1.65
CA LEU A 321 8.86 -24.66 -0.65
C LEU A 321 9.71 -23.42 -0.83
N THR A 322 9.76 -22.58 0.21
CA THR A 322 10.64 -21.40 0.27
C THR A 322 11.80 -21.67 1.23
N PRO A 323 13.05 -21.61 0.75
CA PRO A 323 14.21 -21.75 1.61
C PRO A 323 14.45 -20.49 2.45
N ILE A 324 14.53 -20.67 3.76
CA ILE A 324 14.80 -19.62 4.74
C ILE A 324 16.15 -19.90 5.41
N GLY A 325 17.10 -18.97 5.24
CA GLY A 325 18.38 -19.02 5.91
C GLY A 325 18.26 -18.63 7.38
N LYS A 326 18.76 -19.47 8.28
CA LYS A 326 18.98 -19.15 9.69
C LYS A 326 20.34 -18.51 9.84
N LEU A 327 20.36 -17.34 10.41
CA LEU A 327 21.54 -16.50 10.48
C LEU A 327 22.01 -16.35 11.94
N ASP A 328 23.29 -16.09 12.12
CA ASP A 328 23.76 -15.47 13.36
C ASP A 328 23.06 -14.12 13.55
N ALA A 329 22.72 -13.81 14.80
CA ALA A 329 22.01 -12.59 15.14
C ALA A 329 22.85 -11.37 14.74
N VAL A 330 22.31 -10.56 13.82
CA VAL A 330 22.97 -9.34 13.34
C VAL A 330 22.00 -8.17 13.43
N GLU A 331 22.47 -7.02 13.90
CA GLU A 331 21.68 -5.79 13.92
C GLU A 331 21.69 -5.15 12.53
N LEU A 332 20.50 -4.93 11.96
CA LEU A 332 20.35 -4.29 10.66
C LEU A 332 19.10 -3.40 10.64
N CYS A 333 19.31 -2.09 10.41
CA CYS A 333 18.27 -1.07 10.43
C CYS A 333 17.42 -1.12 11.72
N GLY A 334 18.08 -1.17 12.89
CA GLY A 334 17.43 -1.16 14.20
C GLY A 334 16.59 -2.41 14.53
N ALA A 335 16.87 -3.54 13.89
CA ALA A 335 16.31 -4.83 14.28
C ALA A 335 17.34 -5.96 14.21
N THR A 336 17.26 -6.87 15.18
CA THR A 336 18.02 -8.11 15.19
C THR A 336 17.47 -9.09 14.14
N ILE A 337 18.24 -9.33 13.08
CA ILE A 337 17.93 -10.29 12.03
C ILE A 337 18.51 -11.65 12.39
N ARG A 338 17.67 -12.69 12.32
CA ARG A 338 18.05 -14.11 12.53
C ARG A 338 17.61 -15.03 11.40
N ARG A 339 16.80 -14.50 10.48
CA ARG A 339 16.18 -15.22 9.38
C ARG A 339 16.18 -14.32 8.15
N ALA A 340 16.52 -14.89 7.00
CA ALA A 340 16.43 -14.21 5.72
C ALA A 340 15.96 -15.17 4.63
N THR A 341 15.21 -14.66 3.65
CA THR A 341 14.81 -15.46 2.49
C THR A 341 16.02 -15.76 1.60
N LEU A 342 16.08 -17.00 1.08
CA LEU A 342 17.00 -17.41 0.01
C LEU A 342 16.28 -17.49 -1.36
N ASN A 343 15.02 -17.05 -1.42
CA ASN A 343 14.12 -17.05 -2.57
C ASN A 343 13.72 -18.45 -3.09
N ASN A 344 14.64 -19.19 -3.70
CA ASN A 344 14.42 -20.52 -4.25
C ASN A 344 15.75 -21.28 -4.41
N PHE A 345 15.70 -22.55 -4.80
CA PHE A 345 16.92 -23.35 -4.95
C PHE A 345 17.83 -22.86 -6.09
N GLY A 346 17.26 -22.40 -7.20
CA GLY A 346 18.04 -21.80 -8.29
C GLY A 346 18.83 -20.57 -7.84
N ASP A 347 18.23 -19.74 -6.98
CA ASP A 347 18.87 -18.57 -6.38
C ASP A 347 20.01 -18.96 -5.43
N ILE A 348 19.84 -20.02 -4.63
CA ILE A 348 20.91 -20.58 -3.78
C ILE A 348 22.14 -20.95 -4.62
N LEU A 349 21.94 -21.64 -5.75
CA LEU A 349 23.01 -22.03 -6.66
C LEU A 349 23.64 -20.80 -7.33
N ARG A 350 22.83 -19.89 -7.88
CA ARG A 350 23.33 -18.67 -8.55
C ARG A 350 24.16 -17.81 -7.62
N LYS A 351 23.73 -17.67 -6.36
CA LYS A 351 24.39 -16.88 -5.32
C LYS A 351 25.54 -17.64 -4.64
N LYS A 352 25.81 -18.91 -5.03
CA LYS A 352 26.84 -19.80 -4.47
C LYS A 352 26.76 -19.90 -2.94
N LEU A 353 25.55 -19.98 -2.39
CA LEU A 353 25.35 -19.99 -0.95
C LEU A 353 25.71 -21.36 -0.36
N LYS A 354 26.33 -21.34 0.82
CA LYS A 354 26.73 -22.51 1.60
C LYS A 354 26.35 -22.34 3.06
N THR A 355 26.02 -23.43 3.75
CA THR A 355 25.83 -23.39 5.20
C THR A 355 27.17 -23.26 5.91
N ASN A 356 27.16 -22.65 7.08
CA ASN A 356 28.32 -22.21 7.86
C ASN A 356 29.22 -21.15 7.17
N ALA A 357 28.81 -20.60 6.03
CA ALA A 357 29.52 -19.53 5.33
C ALA A 357 29.05 -18.13 5.76
N LEU A 358 29.90 -17.12 5.54
CA LEU A 358 29.48 -15.73 5.67
C LEU A 358 28.69 -15.30 4.43
N VAL A 359 27.59 -14.59 4.65
CA VAL A 359 26.68 -14.11 3.61
C VAL A 359 26.36 -12.64 3.80
N PHE A 360 26.17 -11.93 2.70
CA PHE A 360 25.66 -10.57 2.70
C PHE A 360 24.15 -10.60 2.91
N VAL A 361 23.67 -9.87 3.90
CA VAL A 361 22.25 -9.76 4.23
C VAL A 361 21.85 -8.31 4.12
N ARG A 362 20.73 -8.09 3.43
CA ARG A 362 20.07 -6.79 3.37
C ARG A 362 18.66 -6.89 3.92
N ARG A 363 18.11 -5.76 4.33
CA ARG A 363 16.70 -5.63 4.68
C ARG A 363 16.05 -4.64 3.73
N SER A 364 15.15 -5.15 2.89
CA SER A 364 14.41 -4.30 1.96
C SER A 364 13.15 -3.75 2.65
N ASN A 365 13.05 -2.42 2.71
CA ASN A 365 11.86 -1.69 3.21
C ASN A 365 11.46 -2.05 4.65
N ASP A 366 12.42 -2.42 5.50
CA ASP A 366 12.19 -2.85 6.89
C ASP A 366 11.27 -4.08 7.09
N VAL A 367 10.89 -4.82 6.04
CA VAL A 367 9.94 -5.94 6.21
C VAL A 367 10.61 -7.31 6.12
N ILE A 368 11.30 -7.62 5.01
CA ILE A 368 11.79 -8.99 4.76
C ILE A 368 13.31 -8.95 4.52
N PRO A 369 14.11 -9.57 5.40
CA PRO A 369 15.54 -9.74 5.17
C PRO A 369 15.81 -10.74 4.04
N GLU A 370 16.78 -10.44 3.19
CA GLU A 370 17.19 -11.25 2.04
C GLU A 370 18.71 -11.49 2.09
N VAL A 371 19.14 -12.70 1.73
CA VAL A 371 20.56 -12.99 1.46
C VAL A 371 20.90 -12.61 0.01
N LEU A 372 21.89 -11.75 -0.18
CA LEU A 372 22.33 -11.27 -1.48
C LEU A 372 23.32 -12.22 -2.16
N GLY A 373 24.23 -12.81 -1.40
CA GLY A 373 25.32 -13.63 -1.91
C GLY A 373 26.26 -14.10 -0.82
N ALA A 374 27.18 -15.01 -1.16
CA ALA A 374 28.29 -15.38 -0.29
C ALA A 374 29.26 -14.19 -0.15
N ALA A 375 29.71 -13.95 1.09
CA ALA A 375 30.71 -12.93 1.40
C ALA A 375 32.13 -13.51 1.40
N GLU A 376 32.27 -14.80 1.73
CA GLU A 376 33.54 -15.54 1.68
C GLU A 376 33.29 -16.94 1.12
N GLU A 377 34.35 -17.54 0.56
CA GLU A 377 34.34 -18.94 0.16
C GLU A 377 34.56 -19.85 1.37
N GLY A 378 33.65 -20.79 1.60
CA GLY A 378 33.72 -21.73 2.72
C GLY A 378 32.35 -22.35 3.02
N GLY A 379 32.31 -23.35 3.90
CA GLY A 379 31.06 -24.00 4.33
C GLY A 379 30.65 -25.21 3.50
N GLU A 380 29.44 -25.71 3.77
CA GLU A 380 28.88 -26.93 3.21
C GLU A 380 27.81 -26.65 2.15
N GLU A 381 27.72 -27.52 1.14
CA GLU A 381 26.72 -27.39 0.08
C GLU A 381 25.30 -27.55 0.64
N ILE A 382 24.40 -26.66 0.24
CA ILE A 382 22.98 -26.74 0.63
C ILE A 382 22.32 -27.86 -0.17
N VAL A 383 21.92 -28.93 0.52
CA VAL A 383 21.27 -30.08 -0.11
C VAL A 383 19.83 -29.75 -0.50
N LYS A 384 19.48 -30.02 -1.77
CA LYS A 384 18.10 -29.92 -2.26
C LYS A 384 17.24 -31.02 -1.63
N PRO A 385 16.12 -30.69 -0.98
CA PRO A 385 15.22 -31.71 -0.45
C PRO A 385 14.54 -32.44 -1.60
N THR A 386 14.41 -33.76 -1.48
CA THR A 386 13.65 -34.62 -2.42
C THR A 386 12.25 -34.97 -1.89
N VAL A 387 12.05 -34.82 -0.58
CA VAL A 387 10.77 -35.05 0.10
C VAL A 387 10.38 -33.81 0.91
N CYS A 388 9.07 -33.61 1.08
CA CYS A 388 8.53 -32.50 1.84
C CYS A 388 8.95 -32.61 3.32
N PRO A 389 9.61 -31.60 3.90
CA PRO A 389 10.09 -31.67 5.29
C PRO A 389 8.95 -31.76 6.31
N ALA A 390 7.72 -31.38 5.92
CA ALA A 390 6.57 -31.37 6.80
C ALA A 390 5.74 -32.66 6.77
N CYS A 391 5.68 -33.36 5.63
CA CYS A 391 4.80 -34.54 5.48
C CYS A 391 5.47 -35.76 4.84
N GLY A 392 6.75 -35.67 4.46
CA GLY A 392 7.51 -36.76 3.85
C GLY A 392 7.15 -37.10 2.40
N PHE A 393 6.14 -36.45 1.81
CA PHE A 393 5.71 -36.74 0.44
C PHE A 393 6.76 -36.27 -0.61
N PRO A 394 6.99 -37.02 -1.71
CA PRO A 394 7.90 -36.61 -2.77
C PRO A 394 7.61 -35.20 -3.31
N LEU A 395 8.68 -34.41 -3.51
CA LEU A 395 8.56 -33.06 -4.05
C LEU A 395 8.54 -33.07 -5.57
N GLN A 396 7.80 -32.13 -6.16
CA GLN A 396 7.81 -31.86 -7.59
C GLN A 396 8.54 -30.54 -7.86
N GLU A 397 9.43 -30.55 -8.85
CA GLU A 397 10.14 -29.35 -9.32
C GLU A 397 9.43 -28.78 -10.54
N VAL A 398 9.06 -27.50 -10.48
CA VAL A 398 8.42 -26.77 -11.57
C VAL A 398 9.15 -25.45 -11.76
N GLY A 399 9.87 -25.32 -12.87
CA GLY A 399 10.80 -24.21 -13.11
C GLY A 399 11.90 -24.17 -12.04
N ALA A 400 12.05 -23.03 -11.37
CA ALA A 400 13.05 -22.84 -10.31
C ALA A 400 12.55 -23.19 -8.88
N ASN A 401 11.30 -23.62 -8.74
CA ASN A 401 10.65 -23.81 -7.44
C ASN A 401 10.32 -25.28 -7.17
N LEU A 402 10.32 -25.64 -5.89
CA LEU A 402 9.92 -26.96 -5.39
C LEU A 402 8.52 -26.89 -4.79
N TYR A 403 7.71 -27.92 -5.00
CA TYR A 403 6.32 -27.99 -4.53
C TYR A 403 6.05 -29.32 -3.82
N CYS A 404 5.37 -29.24 -2.68
CA CYS A 404 4.73 -30.38 -2.06
C CYS A 404 3.33 -30.54 -2.65
N VAL A 405 3.12 -31.62 -3.41
CA VAL A 405 1.84 -31.91 -4.08
C VAL A 405 0.83 -32.65 -3.19
N ASN A 406 1.18 -32.94 -1.93
CA ASN A 406 0.30 -33.60 -0.96
C ASN A 406 -0.62 -32.59 -0.27
N ALA A 407 -1.40 -31.85 -1.07
CA ALA A 407 -2.20 -30.73 -0.59
C ALA A 407 -3.17 -31.13 0.55
N GLU A 408 -3.75 -32.33 0.48
CA GLU A 408 -4.75 -32.82 1.44
C GLU A 408 -4.21 -33.18 2.82
N ASN A 409 -2.95 -33.62 2.90
CA ASN A 409 -2.39 -34.16 4.16
C ASN A 409 -1.16 -33.38 4.64
N CYS A 410 -0.67 -32.42 3.86
CA CYS A 410 0.43 -31.57 4.27
C CYS A 410 -0.08 -30.50 5.25
N ARG A 411 0.09 -30.75 6.56
CA ARG A 411 -0.36 -29.88 7.65
C ARG A 411 -0.07 -28.38 7.43
N PRO A 412 1.15 -27.93 7.04
CA PRO A 412 1.38 -26.51 6.81
C PRO A 412 0.52 -25.92 5.68
N GLN A 413 0.24 -26.69 4.63
CA GLN A 413 -0.63 -26.22 3.55
C GLN A 413 -2.08 -26.08 4.02
N ILE A 414 -2.57 -27.06 4.79
CA ILE A 414 -3.91 -27.03 5.39
C ILE A 414 -4.05 -25.78 6.26
N VAL A 415 -3.14 -25.57 7.21
CA VAL A 415 -3.13 -24.40 8.10
C VAL A 415 -3.08 -23.11 7.28
N ALA A 416 -2.17 -23.01 6.30
CA ALA A 416 -2.02 -21.80 5.51
C ALA A 416 -3.25 -21.49 4.64
N ARG A 417 -3.94 -22.51 4.09
CA ARG A 417 -5.19 -22.32 3.33
C ARG A 417 -6.34 -21.89 4.23
N LEU A 418 -6.48 -22.51 5.40
CA LEU A 418 -7.48 -22.12 6.39
C LEU A 418 -7.25 -20.69 6.88
N SER A 419 -6.01 -20.34 7.27
CA SER A 419 -5.65 -18.98 7.68
C SER A 419 -5.92 -17.95 6.58
N HIS A 420 -5.53 -18.25 5.34
CA HIS A 420 -5.80 -17.40 4.18
C HIS A 420 -7.30 -17.16 3.99
N TYR A 421 -8.11 -18.21 4.07
CA TYR A 421 -9.56 -18.10 3.93
C TYR A 421 -10.19 -17.21 5.02
N CYS A 422 -9.66 -17.28 6.25
CA CYS A 422 -10.17 -16.54 7.40
C CYS A 422 -9.72 -15.07 7.47
N GLU A 423 -8.73 -14.67 6.68
CA GLU A 423 -8.14 -13.34 6.80
C GLU A 423 -9.10 -12.21 6.41
N LYS A 424 -8.80 -10.99 6.86
CA LYS A 424 -9.63 -9.79 6.66
C LYS A 424 -9.89 -9.45 5.18
N GLY A 425 -8.94 -9.77 4.30
CA GLY A 425 -9.07 -9.56 2.85
C GLY A 425 -9.91 -10.64 2.13
N ALA A 426 -10.17 -11.76 2.80
CA ALA A 426 -10.91 -12.92 2.31
C ALA A 426 -12.29 -12.98 2.97
N CYS A 427 -12.65 -14.07 3.66
CA CYS A 427 -13.96 -14.23 4.28
C CYS A 427 -14.11 -13.54 5.64
N ASP A 428 -13.06 -12.88 6.16
CA ASP A 428 -13.07 -12.07 7.38
C ASP A 428 -13.67 -12.79 8.60
N ILE A 429 -13.13 -13.98 8.90
CA ILE A 429 -13.59 -14.81 10.03
C ILE A 429 -12.81 -14.43 11.29
N GLU A 430 -13.35 -13.47 12.02
CA GLU A 430 -12.76 -12.97 13.27
C GLU A 430 -12.55 -14.09 14.31
N GLY A 431 -11.41 -14.05 15.02
CA GLY A 431 -11.07 -15.03 16.07
C GLY A 431 -10.30 -16.27 15.59
N LEU A 432 -10.22 -16.52 14.28
CA LEU A 432 -9.45 -17.60 13.66
C LEU A 432 -8.02 -17.17 13.28
N SER A 433 -7.21 -16.85 14.29
CA SER A 433 -5.77 -16.61 14.11
C SER A 433 -5.02 -17.89 13.69
N ASP A 434 -3.80 -17.78 13.15
CA ASP A 434 -2.93 -18.94 12.87
C ASP A 434 -2.85 -19.91 14.06
N LYS A 435 -2.71 -19.41 15.29
CA LYS A 435 -2.67 -20.25 16.49
C LYS A 435 -3.96 -21.04 16.68
N THR A 436 -5.10 -20.39 16.47
CA THR A 436 -6.42 -21.01 16.56
C THR A 436 -6.61 -22.09 15.50
N VAL A 437 -6.25 -21.77 14.25
CA VAL A 437 -6.32 -22.71 13.13
C VAL A 437 -5.44 -23.93 13.38
N ASN A 438 -4.22 -23.74 13.90
CA ASN A 438 -3.35 -24.86 14.29
C ASN A 438 -4.03 -25.78 15.31
N LEU A 439 -4.67 -25.23 16.35
CA LEU A 439 -5.39 -26.03 17.35
C LEU A 439 -6.55 -26.82 16.73
N MET A 440 -7.31 -26.21 15.81
CA MET A 440 -8.41 -26.87 15.12
C MET A 440 -7.92 -28.03 14.25
N VAL A 441 -6.84 -27.83 13.49
CA VAL A 441 -6.22 -28.89 12.70
C VAL A 441 -5.71 -30.01 13.59
N ASP A 442 -5.03 -29.69 14.70
CA ASP A 442 -4.37 -30.69 15.56
C ASP A 442 -5.34 -31.47 16.47
N LYS A 443 -6.46 -30.86 16.89
CA LYS A 443 -7.36 -31.42 17.91
C LYS A 443 -8.74 -31.79 17.39
N LEU A 444 -9.20 -31.14 16.33
CA LEU A 444 -10.53 -31.35 15.76
C LEU A 444 -10.47 -31.91 14.33
N ASP A 445 -9.27 -32.22 13.82
CA ASP A 445 -9.03 -32.77 12.48
C ASP A 445 -9.67 -31.93 11.36
N VAL A 446 -9.67 -30.60 11.51
CA VAL A 446 -10.13 -29.68 10.46
C VAL A 446 -9.13 -29.71 9.32
N ARG A 447 -9.55 -30.14 8.13
CA ARG A 447 -8.66 -30.33 6.96
C ARG A 447 -8.99 -29.43 5.78
N SER A 448 -10.23 -28.95 5.71
CA SER A 448 -10.72 -28.10 4.64
C SER A 448 -11.45 -26.88 5.19
N VAL A 449 -11.56 -25.84 4.36
CA VAL A 449 -12.36 -24.65 4.69
C VAL A 449 -13.85 -24.97 4.88
N ALA A 450 -14.34 -26.04 4.25
CA ALA A 450 -15.71 -26.50 4.42
C ALA A 450 -15.96 -27.06 5.83
N ASP A 451 -14.95 -27.66 6.46
CA ASP A 451 -15.08 -28.21 7.82
C ASP A 451 -15.32 -27.12 8.86
N LEU A 452 -14.84 -25.89 8.63
CA LEU A 452 -15.09 -24.75 9.52
C LEU A 452 -16.59 -24.51 9.73
N TYR A 453 -17.39 -24.71 8.68
CA TYR A 453 -18.84 -24.50 8.70
C TYR A 453 -19.62 -25.65 9.35
N ARG A 454 -18.93 -26.75 9.71
CA ARG A 454 -19.49 -27.90 10.45
C ARG A 454 -19.12 -27.89 11.93
N LEU A 455 -18.22 -27.00 12.35
CA LEU A 455 -17.77 -26.91 13.73
C LEU A 455 -18.90 -26.46 14.65
N THR A 456 -19.08 -27.21 15.73
CA THR A 456 -20.04 -26.89 16.79
C THR A 456 -19.35 -26.16 17.93
N LYS A 457 -20.14 -25.40 18.70
CA LYS A 457 -19.65 -24.71 19.90
C LYS A 457 -19.03 -25.70 20.89
N GLU A 458 -19.64 -26.87 21.03
CA GLU A 458 -19.22 -27.95 21.92
C GLU A 458 -17.83 -28.48 21.55
N GLN A 459 -17.54 -28.66 20.26
CA GLN A 459 -16.20 -29.03 19.79
C GLN A 459 -15.18 -27.93 20.05
N LEU A 460 -15.55 -26.66 19.89
CA LEU A 460 -14.65 -25.54 20.17
C LEU A 460 -14.30 -25.44 21.67
N LEU A 461 -15.24 -25.78 22.55
CA LEU A 461 -15.01 -25.78 24.00
C LEU A 461 -13.98 -26.82 24.48
N THR A 462 -13.66 -27.83 23.66
CA THR A 462 -12.60 -28.80 23.99
C THR A 462 -11.20 -28.26 23.74
N LEU A 463 -11.07 -27.10 23.07
CA LEU A 463 -9.78 -26.48 22.77
C LEU A 463 -9.24 -25.67 23.94
N GLU A 464 -7.92 -25.72 24.13
CA GLU A 464 -7.26 -24.93 25.17
C GLU A 464 -7.47 -23.42 24.94
N GLY A 465 -7.87 -22.71 26.00
CA GLY A 465 -8.13 -21.27 25.94
C GLY A 465 -9.46 -20.87 25.26
N PHE A 466 -10.34 -21.84 24.96
CA PHE A 466 -11.71 -21.58 24.52
C PHE A 466 -12.68 -21.62 25.70
N LYS A 467 -13.27 -20.47 26.00
CA LYS A 467 -14.41 -20.33 26.93
C LYS A 467 -15.68 -20.05 26.12
N ASP A 468 -16.84 -20.18 26.76
CA ASP A 468 -18.16 -20.03 26.14
C ASP A 468 -18.26 -18.84 25.16
N LYS A 469 -17.88 -17.65 25.62
CA LYS A 469 -17.89 -16.43 24.79
C LYS A 469 -16.99 -16.52 23.55
N LYS A 470 -15.77 -17.06 23.70
CA LYS A 470 -14.82 -17.16 22.58
C LYS A 470 -15.29 -18.22 21.56
N ALA A 471 -15.81 -19.35 22.03
CA ALA A 471 -16.39 -20.37 21.18
C ALA A 471 -17.60 -19.83 20.41
N GLN A 472 -18.51 -19.11 21.09
CA GLN A 472 -19.66 -18.47 20.46
C GLN A 472 -19.23 -17.45 19.41
N ASN A 473 -18.28 -16.56 19.73
CA ASN A 473 -17.79 -15.56 18.77
C ASN A 473 -17.26 -16.18 17.48
N VAL A 474 -16.59 -17.35 17.56
CA VAL A 474 -16.09 -18.05 16.37
C VAL A 474 -17.24 -18.62 15.55
N VAL A 475 -18.23 -19.25 16.19
CA VAL A 475 -19.43 -19.76 15.50
C VAL A 475 -20.17 -18.61 14.81
N ASP A 476 -20.37 -17.49 15.50
CA ASP A 476 -21.04 -16.32 14.97
C ASP A 476 -20.26 -15.70 13.78
N ALA A 477 -18.93 -15.67 13.86
CA ALA A 477 -18.07 -15.17 12.80
C ALA A 477 -18.12 -16.07 11.54
N VAL A 478 -18.12 -17.39 11.72
CA VAL A 478 -18.27 -18.37 10.62
C VAL A 478 -19.67 -18.27 9.99
N GLU A 479 -20.72 -18.06 10.78
CA GLU A 479 -22.07 -17.88 10.23
C GLU A 479 -22.18 -16.58 9.43
N LYS A 480 -21.63 -15.47 9.98
CA LYS A 480 -21.57 -14.18 9.30
C LYS A 480 -20.83 -14.26 7.96
N SER A 481 -19.76 -15.04 7.88
CA SER A 481 -18.92 -15.15 6.67
C SER A 481 -19.62 -15.81 5.48
N LYS A 482 -20.78 -16.46 5.68
CA LYS A 482 -21.58 -17.00 4.57
C LYS A 482 -22.06 -15.93 3.59
N ASN A 483 -22.20 -14.68 4.06
CA ASN A 483 -22.60 -13.52 3.25
C ASN A 483 -21.40 -12.77 2.65
N VAL A 484 -20.26 -13.43 2.46
CA VAL A 484 -19.07 -12.85 1.83
C VAL A 484 -19.38 -12.35 0.41
N ALA A 485 -18.77 -11.24 -0.02
CA ALA A 485 -18.92 -10.75 -1.39
C ALA A 485 -18.05 -11.56 -2.38
N LEU A 486 -18.50 -11.66 -3.63
CA LEU A 486 -17.86 -12.52 -4.65
C LEU A 486 -16.35 -12.24 -4.86
N PRO A 487 -15.86 -10.99 -4.96
CA PRO A 487 -14.43 -10.71 -5.08
C PRO A 487 -13.60 -11.30 -3.93
N GLN A 488 -14.07 -11.14 -2.70
CA GLN A 488 -13.43 -11.66 -1.50
C GLN A 488 -13.46 -13.19 -1.48
N PHE A 489 -14.56 -13.80 -1.93
CA PHE A 489 -14.67 -15.25 -2.00
C PHE A 489 -13.72 -15.84 -3.05
N ILE A 490 -13.62 -15.26 -4.25
CA ILE A 490 -12.65 -15.68 -5.29
C ILE A 490 -11.22 -15.58 -4.75
N TYR A 491 -10.91 -14.50 -4.02
CA TYR A 491 -9.62 -14.36 -3.36
C TYR A 491 -9.40 -15.43 -2.27
N ALA A 492 -10.43 -15.74 -1.47
CA ALA A 492 -10.40 -16.75 -0.42
C ALA A 492 -10.14 -18.18 -0.93
N LEU A 493 -10.57 -18.50 -2.16
CA LEU A 493 -10.28 -19.79 -2.81
C LEU A 493 -8.77 -20.06 -2.98
N GLY A 494 -7.95 -19.01 -2.93
CA GLY A 494 -6.49 -19.14 -2.89
C GLY A 494 -5.86 -19.52 -4.23
N LEU A 495 -6.54 -19.23 -5.35
CA LEU A 495 -6.07 -19.37 -6.73
C LEU A 495 -4.63 -18.85 -6.89
N ASP A 496 -3.79 -19.57 -7.62
CA ASP A 496 -2.38 -19.20 -7.77
C ASP A 496 -2.22 -17.89 -8.54
N ASN A 497 -1.36 -16.99 -8.05
CA ASN A 497 -1.14 -15.64 -8.58
C ASN A 497 -2.38 -14.73 -8.69
N VAL A 498 -3.51 -15.10 -8.08
CA VAL A 498 -4.71 -14.26 -8.02
C VAL A 498 -4.75 -13.48 -6.72
N GLY A 499 -4.46 -12.18 -6.81
CA GLY A 499 -4.60 -11.24 -5.69
C GLY A 499 -6.02 -10.65 -5.58
N THR A 500 -6.24 -9.77 -4.61
CA THR A 500 -7.55 -9.12 -4.39
C THR A 500 -8.05 -8.29 -5.60
N VAL A 501 -7.13 -7.69 -6.36
CA VAL A 501 -7.46 -6.92 -7.57
C VAL A 501 -7.96 -7.86 -8.66
N THR A 502 -7.14 -8.86 -9.02
CA THR A 502 -7.50 -9.88 -10.00
C THR A 502 -8.81 -10.59 -9.62
N ALA A 503 -9.01 -10.91 -8.34
CA ALA A 503 -10.26 -11.51 -7.87
C ALA A 503 -11.48 -10.60 -8.09
N LYS A 504 -11.31 -9.27 -7.96
CA LYS A 504 -12.36 -8.29 -8.27
C LYS A 504 -12.65 -8.22 -9.76
N ASP A 505 -11.63 -8.27 -10.60
CA ASP A 505 -11.79 -8.23 -12.06
C ASP A 505 -12.45 -9.52 -12.57
N LEU A 506 -12.06 -10.69 -12.03
CA LEU A 506 -12.72 -11.96 -12.26
C LEU A 506 -14.18 -11.94 -11.80
N ALA A 507 -14.46 -11.40 -10.61
CA ALA A 507 -15.83 -11.23 -10.14
C ALA A 507 -16.65 -10.35 -11.10
N ALA A 508 -16.07 -9.23 -11.55
CA ALA A 508 -16.69 -8.27 -12.48
C ALA A 508 -16.99 -8.87 -13.85
N MET A 509 -16.13 -9.75 -14.34
CA MET A 509 -16.34 -10.40 -15.64
C MET A 509 -17.32 -11.58 -15.54
N PHE A 510 -17.20 -12.44 -14.53
CA PHE A 510 -17.89 -13.72 -14.50
C PHE A 510 -19.14 -13.74 -13.62
N GLY A 511 -19.25 -12.87 -12.61
CA GLY A 511 -20.45 -12.70 -11.77
C GLY A 511 -20.79 -13.86 -10.82
N SER A 512 -20.13 -15.02 -10.97
CA SER A 512 -20.23 -16.16 -10.06
C SER A 512 -19.02 -17.10 -10.23
N VAL A 513 -18.77 -17.96 -9.23
CA VAL A 513 -17.74 -19.01 -9.33
C VAL A 513 -18.11 -20.06 -10.39
N ASP A 514 -19.40 -20.33 -10.60
CA ASP A 514 -19.86 -21.28 -11.63
C ASP A 514 -19.54 -20.83 -13.06
N ASN A 515 -19.61 -19.52 -13.31
CA ASN A 515 -19.22 -18.95 -14.59
C ASN A 515 -17.71 -18.89 -14.72
N LEU A 516 -17.00 -18.54 -13.65
CA LEU A 516 -15.53 -18.55 -13.64
C LEU A 516 -14.96 -19.95 -13.90
N GLN A 517 -15.59 -20.99 -13.34
CA GLN A 517 -15.23 -22.39 -13.59
C GLN A 517 -15.32 -22.78 -15.08
N LYS A 518 -16.20 -22.13 -15.84
CA LYS A 518 -16.41 -22.38 -17.29
C LYS A 518 -15.58 -21.44 -18.17
N ALA A 519 -14.79 -20.54 -17.58
CA ALA A 519 -14.03 -19.54 -18.33
C ALA A 519 -13.02 -20.19 -19.27
N THR A 520 -12.90 -19.64 -20.47
CA THR A 520 -11.87 -20.06 -21.43
C THR A 520 -10.57 -19.27 -21.22
N MET A 521 -9.46 -19.81 -21.74
CA MET A 521 -8.17 -19.12 -21.73
C MET A 521 -8.27 -17.72 -22.35
N GLU A 522 -8.96 -17.59 -23.48
CA GLU A 522 -9.17 -16.32 -24.18
C GLU A 522 -9.95 -15.30 -23.34
N GLN A 523 -10.99 -15.74 -22.62
CA GLN A 523 -11.73 -14.86 -21.71
C GLN A 523 -10.86 -14.39 -20.55
N LEU A 524 -10.06 -15.29 -19.96
CA LEU A 524 -9.19 -14.95 -18.84
C LEU A 524 -8.08 -13.97 -19.26
N THR A 525 -7.42 -14.21 -20.39
CA THR A 525 -6.32 -13.34 -20.88
C THR A 525 -6.82 -12.01 -21.47
N SER A 526 -8.12 -11.86 -21.71
CA SER A 526 -8.72 -10.57 -22.08
C SER A 526 -8.80 -9.58 -20.91
N ILE A 527 -8.68 -10.06 -19.66
CA ILE A 527 -8.66 -9.21 -18.47
C ILE A 527 -7.27 -8.60 -18.32
N ASP A 528 -7.19 -7.27 -18.25
CA ASP A 528 -5.93 -6.57 -18.05
C ASP A 528 -5.22 -7.05 -16.76
N GLY A 529 -3.94 -7.36 -16.87
CA GLY A 529 -3.15 -7.93 -15.78
C GLY A 529 -3.21 -9.46 -15.62
N ILE A 530 -4.03 -10.18 -16.41
CA ILE A 530 -4.01 -11.65 -16.47
C ILE A 530 -3.25 -12.11 -17.72
N GLY A 531 -2.02 -12.57 -17.52
CA GLY A 531 -1.25 -13.26 -18.58
C GLY A 531 -1.50 -14.77 -18.61
N ASP A 532 -0.91 -15.44 -19.61
CA ASP A 532 -1.10 -16.88 -19.85
C ASP A 532 -0.85 -17.74 -18.60
N VAL A 533 0.19 -17.43 -17.83
CA VAL A 533 0.55 -18.18 -16.60
C VAL A 533 -0.57 -18.12 -15.54
N VAL A 534 -1.20 -16.95 -15.37
CA VAL A 534 -2.29 -16.78 -14.39
C VAL A 534 -3.56 -17.46 -14.89
N ALA A 535 -3.86 -17.30 -16.18
CA ALA A 535 -5.01 -17.96 -16.81
C ALA A 535 -4.91 -19.49 -16.75
N GLU A 536 -3.74 -20.07 -17.05
CA GLU A 536 -3.47 -21.50 -16.91
C GLU A 536 -3.65 -21.97 -15.47
N GLY A 537 -3.15 -21.22 -14.49
CA GLY A 537 -3.32 -21.53 -13.07
C GLY A 537 -4.78 -21.57 -12.63
N ILE A 538 -5.59 -20.61 -13.11
CA ILE A 538 -7.04 -20.58 -12.84
C ILE A 538 -7.74 -21.80 -13.46
N VAL A 539 -7.48 -22.08 -14.74
CA VAL A 539 -8.07 -23.24 -15.44
C VAL A 539 -7.67 -24.55 -14.76
N GLN A 540 -6.40 -24.67 -14.36
CA GLN A 540 -5.89 -25.86 -13.69
C GLN A 540 -6.55 -26.08 -12.33
N TYR A 541 -6.75 -25.02 -11.54
CA TYR A 541 -7.45 -25.10 -10.25
C TYR A 541 -8.84 -25.74 -10.37
N PHE A 542 -9.62 -25.35 -11.39
CA PHE A 542 -10.96 -25.89 -11.63
C PHE A 542 -10.98 -27.27 -12.31
N LYS A 543 -9.84 -27.79 -12.77
CA LYS A 543 -9.70 -29.18 -13.25
C LYS A 543 -9.43 -30.16 -12.12
N GLU A 544 -8.94 -29.68 -10.98
CA GLU A 544 -8.67 -30.53 -9.81
C GLU A 544 -9.97 -30.87 -9.09
N SER A 545 -10.31 -32.16 -9.06
CA SER A 545 -11.55 -32.67 -8.46
C SER A 545 -11.70 -32.28 -6.98
N GLN A 546 -10.60 -32.17 -6.24
CA GLN A 546 -10.57 -31.78 -4.84
C GLN A 546 -11.07 -30.35 -4.63
N ASN A 547 -10.64 -29.40 -5.47
CA ASN A 547 -11.08 -28.00 -5.37
C ASN A 547 -12.57 -27.89 -5.70
N LEU A 548 -13.04 -28.65 -6.70
CA LEU A 548 -14.47 -28.72 -7.04
C LEU A 548 -15.31 -29.27 -5.89
N GLU A 549 -14.82 -30.31 -5.19
CA GLU A 549 -15.50 -30.88 -4.02
C GLU A 549 -15.58 -29.87 -2.87
N ILE A 550 -14.51 -29.12 -2.60
CA ILE A 550 -14.52 -28.05 -1.58
C ILE A 550 -15.57 -26.98 -1.94
N ILE A 551 -15.61 -26.52 -3.19
CA ILE A 551 -16.59 -25.55 -3.66
C ILE A 551 -18.01 -26.08 -3.49
N ARG A 552 -18.25 -27.35 -3.83
CA ARG A 552 -19.54 -28.02 -3.65
C ARG A 552 -19.96 -28.02 -2.18
N GLN A 553 -19.08 -28.41 -1.27
CA GLN A 553 -19.36 -28.43 0.18
C GLN A 553 -19.61 -27.03 0.75
N LEU A 554 -18.87 -26.02 0.29
CA LEU A 554 -19.12 -24.61 0.67
C LEU A 554 -20.51 -24.15 0.22
N LYS A 555 -20.95 -24.51 -1.00
CA LYS A 555 -22.31 -24.21 -1.46
C LYS A 555 -23.37 -24.90 -0.63
N GLU A 556 -23.17 -26.17 -0.26
CA GLU A 556 -24.08 -26.91 0.62
C GLU A 556 -24.19 -26.27 2.01
N ALA A 557 -23.09 -25.67 2.50
CA ALA A 557 -23.07 -24.90 3.74
C ALA A 557 -23.70 -23.50 3.61
N GLY A 558 -24.19 -23.12 2.41
CA GLY A 558 -24.88 -21.85 2.15
C GLY A 558 -23.99 -20.74 1.56
N ILE A 559 -22.73 -21.03 1.19
CA ILE A 559 -21.80 -20.04 0.64
C ILE A 559 -21.84 -20.09 -0.88
N ASN A 560 -22.65 -19.21 -1.48
CA ASN A 560 -22.74 -19.07 -2.93
C ASN A 560 -22.87 -17.59 -3.35
N PRO A 561 -21.82 -16.79 -3.15
CA PRO A 561 -21.88 -15.37 -3.46
C PRO A 561 -22.03 -15.14 -4.95
N GLN A 562 -22.92 -14.22 -5.30
CA GLN A 562 -23.15 -13.80 -6.67
C GLN A 562 -22.99 -12.29 -6.76
N MET A 563 -22.56 -11.84 -7.93
CA MET A 563 -22.57 -10.43 -8.27
C MET A 563 -23.49 -10.25 -9.46
N HIS A 564 -24.48 -9.38 -9.32
CA HIS A 564 -25.31 -8.98 -10.45
C HIS A 564 -24.43 -8.25 -11.46
N LEU A 565 -24.09 -8.95 -12.54
CA LEU A 565 -23.53 -8.31 -13.71
C LEU A 565 -24.60 -7.33 -14.19
N GLN A 566 -24.27 -6.04 -14.23
CA GLN A 566 -25.17 -5.10 -14.88
C GLN A 566 -25.35 -5.56 -16.32
N GLU A 567 -26.59 -5.81 -16.73
CA GLU A 567 -26.90 -6.00 -18.14
C GLU A 567 -26.42 -4.75 -18.86
N LYS A 568 -25.34 -4.86 -19.63
CA LYS A 568 -24.93 -3.76 -20.48
C LYS A 568 -26.08 -3.49 -21.44
N LYS A 569 -26.70 -2.31 -21.28
CA LYS A 569 -27.77 -1.81 -22.15
C LYS A 569 -27.23 -0.59 -22.85
N GLY A 570 -27.47 -0.50 -24.15
CA GLY A 570 -27.03 0.66 -24.90
C GLY A 570 -26.97 0.40 -26.40
N PRO A 571 -26.78 1.47 -27.17
CA PRO A 571 -26.82 1.44 -28.63
C PRO A 571 -25.68 0.63 -29.27
N PHE A 572 -24.65 0.31 -28.48
CA PHE A 572 -23.51 -0.51 -28.92
C PHE A 572 -23.60 -1.96 -28.47
N LEU A 573 -24.72 -2.39 -27.86
CA LEU A 573 -24.89 -3.76 -27.38
C LEU A 573 -24.62 -4.79 -28.50
N GLY A 574 -23.61 -5.64 -28.28
CA GLY A 574 -23.22 -6.69 -29.24
C GLY A 574 -22.46 -6.18 -30.48
N LYS A 575 -22.09 -4.89 -30.52
CA LYS A 575 -21.32 -4.29 -31.62
C LYS A 575 -19.82 -4.26 -31.27
N LYS A 576 -18.98 -4.72 -32.20
CA LYS A 576 -17.54 -4.45 -32.21
C LYS A 576 -17.28 -3.11 -32.90
N VAL A 577 -16.65 -2.18 -32.21
CA VAL A 577 -16.40 -0.80 -32.65
C VAL A 577 -14.91 -0.55 -32.78
N VAL A 578 -14.46 0.08 -33.87
CA VAL A 578 -13.06 0.53 -34.02
C VAL A 578 -13.01 2.05 -34.00
N LEU A 579 -12.13 2.60 -33.17
CA LEU A 579 -11.83 4.04 -33.16
C LEU A 579 -10.63 4.32 -34.08
N THR A 580 -10.77 5.30 -34.98
CA THR A 580 -9.67 5.76 -35.85
C THR A 580 -9.70 7.27 -36.01
N GLY A 581 -8.53 7.89 -36.27
CA GLY A 581 -8.40 9.35 -36.29
C GLY A 581 -8.34 9.98 -34.89
N SER A 582 -8.11 11.28 -34.84
CA SER A 582 -8.11 12.11 -33.64
C SER A 582 -9.53 12.60 -33.36
N LEU A 583 -10.02 12.31 -32.15
CA LEU A 583 -11.32 12.74 -31.66
C LEU A 583 -11.13 14.06 -30.90
N SER A 584 -11.93 15.06 -31.23
CA SER A 584 -11.88 16.44 -30.72
C SER A 584 -12.61 16.63 -29.40
N HIS A 585 -13.67 15.84 -29.14
CA HIS A 585 -14.49 15.89 -27.94
C HIS A 585 -14.07 14.84 -26.90
N TYR A 586 -13.48 13.72 -27.34
CA TYR A 586 -13.06 12.63 -26.46
C TYR A 586 -11.61 12.23 -26.68
N THR A 587 -10.91 11.79 -25.63
CA THR A 587 -9.73 10.95 -25.88
C THR A 587 -10.18 9.58 -26.39
N ARG A 588 -9.36 8.88 -27.19
CA ARG A 588 -9.68 7.50 -27.62
C ARG A 588 -9.96 6.58 -26.43
N SER A 589 -9.29 6.79 -25.31
CA SER A 589 -9.51 6.02 -24.07
C SER A 589 -10.90 6.28 -23.48
N ASP A 590 -11.34 7.54 -23.45
CA ASP A 590 -12.65 7.90 -22.93
C ASP A 590 -13.76 7.40 -23.85
N ALA A 591 -13.60 7.55 -25.17
CA ALA A 591 -14.52 6.99 -26.16
C ALA A 591 -14.62 5.46 -26.04
N SER A 592 -13.50 4.76 -25.81
CA SER A 592 -13.51 3.31 -25.58
C SER A 592 -14.34 2.93 -24.36
N LYS A 593 -14.12 3.61 -23.23
CA LYS A 593 -14.88 3.38 -22.00
C LYS A 593 -16.37 3.64 -22.17
N ILE A 594 -16.73 4.69 -22.91
CA ILE A 594 -18.13 5.01 -23.22
C ILE A 594 -18.76 3.86 -24.02
N ILE A 595 -18.10 3.40 -25.09
CA ILE A 595 -18.57 2.28 -25.92
C ILE A 595 -18.76 1.02 -25.07
N GLU A 596 -17.76 0.69 -24.25
CA GLU A 596 -17.78 -0.50 -23.37
C GLU A 596 -18.86 -0.41 -22.29
N SER A 597 -19.14 0.80 -21.78
CA SER A 597 -20.20 1.05 -20.79
C SER A 597 -21.61 0.91 -21.42
N LEU A 598 -21.73 1.19 -22.72
CA LEU A 598 -22.97 1.12 -23.49
C LEU A 598 -23.12 -0.21 -24.26
N GLY A 599 -22.35 -1.24 -23.88
CA GLY A 599 -22.53 -2.62 -24.36
C GLY A 599 -21.70 -3.03 -25.58
N GLY A 600 -20.83 -2.15 -26.10
CA GLY A 600 -19.94 -2.45 -27.21
C GLY A 600 -18.60 -3.07 -26.78
N GLU A 601 -17.89 -3.64 -27.75
CA GLU A 601 -16.51 -4.12 -27.63
C GLU A 601 -15.62 -3.26 -28.53
N VAL A 602 -14.50 -2.75 -28.01
CA VAL A 602 -13.58 -1.93 -28.82
C VAL A 602 -12.49 -2.81 -29.40
N SER A 603 -12.32 -2.75 -30.72
CA SER A 603 -11.24 -3.43 -31.42
C SER A 603 -10.19 -2.44 -31.94
N SER A 604 -8.93 -2.86 -31.90
CA SER A 604 -7.81 -2.10 -32.48
C SER A 604 -7.70 -2.28 -33.99
N THR A 605 -8.36 -3.31 -34.56
CA THR A 605 -8.18 -3.75 -35.95
C THR A 605 -9.51 -3.77 -36.71
N VAL A 606 -9.51 -3.16 -37.90
CA VAL A 606 -10.64 -3.27 -38.83
C VAL A 606 -10.62 -4.64 -39.51
N SER A 607 -11.68 -5.42 -39.28
CA SER A 607 -11.92 -6.77 -39.83
C SER A 607 -13.39 -6.94 -40.19
N LYS A 608 -13.76 -8.03 -40.90
CA LYS A 608 -15.16 -8.33 -41.25
C LYS A 608 -16.09 -8.55 -40.03
N THR A 609 -15.52 -8.77 -38.84
CA THR A 609 -16.29 -8.94 -37.60
C THR A 609 -16.59 -7.62 -36.88
N VAL A 610 -16.01 -6.51 -37.35
CA VAL A 610 -16.27 -5.17 -36.82
C VAL A 610 -17.59 -4.67 -37.38
N ASN A 611 -18.44 -4.17 -36.49
CA ASN A 611 -19.77 -3.67 -36.84
C ASN A 611 -19.75 -2.18 -37.17
N LEU A 612 -18.89 -1.40 -36.51
CA LEU A 612 -18.91 0.05 -36.59
C LEU A 612 -17.48 0.63 -36.50
N VAL A 613 -17.21 1.70 -37.23
CA VAL A 613 -15.97 2.49 -37.11
C VAL A 613 -16.32 3.93 -36.79
N VAL A 614 -15.79 4.45 -35.67
CA VAL A 614 -15.86 5.89 -35.35
C VAL A 614 -14.61 6.56 -35.91
N ALA A 615 -14.80 7.49 -36.83
CA ALA A 615 -13.74 8.17 -37.53
C ALA A 615 -13.66 9.65 -37.10
N GLY A 616 -12.55 10.01 -36.45
CA GLY A 616 -12.16 11.40 -36.20
C GLY A 616 -11.31 11.98 -37.32
N GLU A 617 -10.72 13.15 -37.07
CA GLU A 617 -9.80 13.81 -37.99
C GLU A 617 -8.58 12.90 -38.30
N ASP A 618 -8.06 12.93 -39.53
CA ASP A 618 -6.92 12.11 -39.96
C ASP A 618 -7.09 10.58 -39.79
N ALA A 619 -8.30 10.05 -39.99
CA ALA A 619 -8.64 8.64 -39.80
C ALA A 619 -7.90 7.60 -40.69
N GLY A 620 -7.07 8.06 -41.64
CA GLY A 620 -5.99 7.27 -42.28
C GLY A 620 -6.38 5.92 -42.89
N SER A 621 -5.46 4.94 -42.81
CA SER A 621 -5.57 3.64 -43.49
C SER A 621 -6.69 2.73 -42.95
N LYS A 622 -7.12 2.91 -41.70
CA LYS A 622 -8.23 2.16 -41.11
C LYS A 622 -9.58 2.57 -41.68
N LEU A 623 -9.77 3.87 -41.96
CA LEU A 623 -10.97 4.38 -42.62
C LEU A 623 -11.13 3.76 -44.02
N GLN A 624 -10.05 3.77 -44.81
CA GLN A 624 -10.04 3.18 -46.15
C GLN A 624 -10.33 1.67 -46.11
N LYS A 625 -9.79 0.96 -45.11
CA LYS A 625 -10.06 -0.47 -44.90
C LYS A 625 -11.50 -0.74 -44.46
N ALA A 626 -12.12 0.15 -43.69
CA ALA A 626 -13.51 0.02 -43.29
C ALA A 626 -14.46 0.21 -44.48
N GLN A 627 -14.17 1.20 -45.34
CA GLN A 627 -14.90 1.46 -46.58
C GLN A 627 -14.84 0.27 -47.54
N SER A 628 -13.66 -0.35 -47.72
CA SER A 628 -13.52 -1.51 -48.62
C SER A 628 -14.20 -2.79 -48.11
N LEU A 629 -14.43 -2.89 -46.81
CA LEU A 629 -15.13 -3.99 -46.17
C LEU A 629 -16.64 -3.74 -45.99
N GLY A 630 -17.13 -2.55 -46.36
CA GLY A 630 -18.56 -2.19 -46.23
C GLY A 630 -19.04 -2.07 -44.79
N ILE A 631 -18.14 -1.72 -43.86
CA ILE A 631 -18.46 -1.57 -42.43
C ILE A 631 -19.10 -0.19 -42.21
N GLU A 632 -20.05 -0.08 -41.29
CA GLU A 632 -20.69 1.18 -40.92
C GLU A 632 -19.64 2.16 -40.36
N ILE A 633 -19.63 3.41 -40.85
CA ILE A 633 -18.68 4.45 -40.42
C ILE A 633 -19.50 5.63 -39.93
N ILE A 634 -19.19 6.09 -38.72
CA ILE A 634 -19.78 7.31 -38.14
C ILE A 634 -18.69 8.31 -37.78
N ASP A 635 -19.03 9.59 -37.85
CA ASP A 635 -18.18 10.66 -37.35
C ASP A 635 -18.36 10.89 -35.84
N GLU A 636 -17.55 11.78 -35.28
CA GLU A 636 -17.59 12.09 -33.84
C GLU A 636 -18.92 12.74 -33.39
N GLN A 637 -19.59 13.52 -34.25
CA GLN A 637 -20.88 14.14 -33.92
C GLN A 637 -22.01 13.10 -33.86
N GLN A 638 -21.98 12.13 -34.76
CA GLN A 638 -22.89 10.99 -34.77
C GLN A 638 -22.63 10.07 -33.58
N PHE A 639 -21.35 9.85 -33.22
CA PHE A 639 -21.00 9.14 -31.99
C PHE A 639 -21.57 9.85 -30.76
N ASP A 640 -21.44 11.17 -30.69
CA ASP A 640 -22.02 12.00 -29.63
C ASP A 640 -23.55 11.85 -29.53
N SER A 641 -24.22 11.86 -30.67
CA SER A 641 -25.69 11.73 -30.74
C SER A 641 -26.14 10.37 -30.20
N ILE A 642 -25.45 9.30 -30.59
CA ILE A 642 -25.73 7.94 -30.14
C ILE A 642 -25.49 7.78 -28.62
N VAL A 643 -24.45 8.42 -28.09
CA VAL A 643 -24.10 8.35 -26.66
C VAL A 643 -25.07 9.14 -25.79
N LYS A 644 -25.58 10.28 -26.29
CA LYS A 644 -26.48 11.18 -25.54
C LYS A 644 -27.96 10.77 -25.59
N GLY A 645 -28.35 9.94 -26.57
CA GLY A 645 -29.71 9.44 -26.75
C GLY A 645 -30.49 10.24 -27.78
#